data_AF-A0A814S9P1-F1
#
_entry.id   AF-A0A814S9P1-F1
#
_cell.length_a   1.000
_cell.length_b   1.000
_cell.length_c   1.000
_cell.angle_alpha   90.00
_cell.angle_beta   90.00
_cell.angle_gamma   90.00
#
_symmetry.space_group_name_H-M   'P 1'
#
loop_
_entity.id
_entity.type
_entity.pdbx_description
1 polymer ?
#
loop_
_entity_poly.entity_id
_entity_poly.type
_entity_poly.pdbx_seq_one_letter_code
_entity_poly.pdbx_strand_id
1 'polypeptide(L)'
;MIVLLKCHISANNSPTCSDGIANQDEISKDCGGTICGPCAQASMCRLTSDCTNVLCTNGLCQKGTCYDGLKNNGETDIDCGGSNCLPCASEKACSVASDCTSKNCLSGSCIANTCTDQIMNGDETAVDCGGSCPTPCAAGQKCILTKDCANVLCTNDICASATCTDGIKNGAETNIDCGGSKCSPCAAGVGCTDKSQCASGVCDGSSKTCADPSYNDGVLNGDETGIDCGGKSPNKCAQGIGCKVTADCDKALCTNGLCAAPTCTDVLKNNGETDTDCGGTNCLPCSSGKVCNGAGDCTSKNCVSSSCIDKTCTDQIKNGDETAVDCGGSCPTPCAVGKNCALTRDCANVQCTNDICAIATCYDELKNNAETDIDCGGPTCLPCASGKACSVPGDCTSATCSDGIKNGAETNIDCGGSKCSPCAAGVGCTDKSQCASGVCDGSSKTCADPSYNDGVLNGDETGIDCGGKSPNKCAQGIGCKVTADCDKALCTNGLCAAPTCTDGIMNNGETYIDCGGLNCLPCASGKGCTDKAQCASGVCDGTSKTCADPSYSDQVLNGDETGIDCGGTSPNKCAQGIGCKVTADCDKALCTNGLCAAATCSDGIKNGVETDVDCGGSKCSPCDANKICSGNGDCASKNCVSLKCAAIATPTGPYSFWPMENNALDIISGLSGTGVNSPTYVTPGITGTGYALKLIRSSNQYINIPTYKSFASTSFTVEMWIYPTTLGGGANYGLFGQYEATSTDHDLLLAIIGATFRFSFYGDDANSGTTLSANTWYHVACVYDYSSRTQIIYINGVQDISHTSAGPYLGASGSIYIGNYYDGSNNYRFDGYIDQVTLYMNARSASDILSDATLTTWHSFDYEITYDSGPLKLLGTAVSVTLAAGKVSQALQFSSSSSYYQVRHRLS
;
A
#
# COMPACT_ATOMS: atom_id res chain seq x y z
N MET A 1 28.72 122.31 -54.04
CA MET A 1 27.69 122.82 -54.96
C MET A 1 26.80 121.65 -55.37
N ILE A 2 25.56 121.62 -54.85
CA ILE A 2 24.27 121.22 -55.48
C ILE A 2 24.25 119.82 -56.11
N VAL A 3 23.44 118.85 -55.64
CA VAL A 3 21.99 118.64 -55.88
C VAL A 3 21.50 117.61 -54.82
N LEU A 4 20.61 117.88 -53.85
CA LEU A 4 19.14 117.80 -53.88
C LEU A 4 18.50 116.74 -54.80
N LEU A 5 18.30 115.52 -54.30
CA LEU A 5 17.15 114.70 -54.72
C LEU A 5 16.43 114.10 -53.51
N LYS A 6 15.18 114.53 -53.34
CA LYS A 6 14.14 113.89 -52.52
C LYS A 6 13.67 112.61 -53.21
N CYS A 7 13.40 111.56 -52.44
CA CYS A 7 12.24 110.70 -52.70
C CYS A 7 11.73 110.11 -51.37
N HIS A 8 10.42 110.27 -51.14
CA HIS A 8 9.65 109.72 -50.03
C HIS A 8 9.63 108.18 -50.02
N ILE A 9 9.73 107.55 -48.86
CA ILE A 9 8.98 106.32 -48.53
C ILE A 9 8.54 106.38 -47.05
N SER A 10 7.22 106.47 -46.86
CA SER A 10 6.38 105.96 -45.78
C SER A 10 7.04 105.60 -44.43
N ALA A 11 6.76 106.40 -43.40
CA ALA A 11 6.83 105.99 -42.01
C ALA A 11 5.53 105.25 -41.64
N ASN A 12 5.60 103.92 -41.53
CA ASN A 12 4.67 103.06 -40.81
C ASN A 12 5.33 101.67 -40.69
N ASN A 13 6.03 101.41 -39.59
CA ASN A 13 6.40 100.04 -39.23
C ASN A 13 5.99 99.84 -37.77
N SER A 14 4.74 99.41 -37.57
CA SER A 14 4.41 98.62 -36.40
C SER A 14 5.11 97.26 -36.58
N PRO A 15 5.85 96.76 -35.57
CA PRO A 15 6.59 95.51 -35.73
C PRO A 15 5.63 94.33 -35.88
N THR A 16 5.97 93.37 -36.74
CA THR A 16 5.14 92.19 -37.06
C THR A 16 6.00 90.93 -37.13
N CYS A 17 5.44 89.76 -36.80
CA CYS A 17 6.10 88.44 -36.89
C CYS A 17 6.38 87.95 -38.33
N SER A 18 6.74 88.86 -39.24
CA SER A 18 7.01 88.62 -40.66
C SER A 18 7.80 89.77 -41.30
N ASP A 19 8.37 90.68 -40.51
CA ASP A 19 9.05 91.89 -40.99
C ASP A 19 10.53 91.67 -41.33
N GLY A 20 11.05 90.48 -41.05
CA GLY A 20 12.40 90.10 -41.42
C GLY A 20 13.44 90.53 -40.40
N ILE A 21 13.07 90.95 -39.19
CA ILE A 21 14.00 91.52 -38.21
C ILE A 21 13.64 91.02 -36.81
N ALA A 22 14.58 90.36 -36.12
CA ALA A 22 14.40 89.98 -34.72
C ALA A 22 14.24 91.23 -33.82
N ASN A 23 13.01 91.56 -33.45
CA ASN A 23 12.67 92.75 -32.68
C ASN A 23 11.59 92.43 -31.62
N GLN A 24 11.38 93.33 -30.64
CA GLN A 24 10.56 93.06 -29.44
C GLN A 24 11.01 91.81 -28.63
N ASP A 25 10.10 90.89 -28.28
CA ASP A 25 10.36 89.68 -27.48
C ASP A 25 10.63 88.44 -28.36
N GLU A 26 10.79 88.61 -29.67
CA GLU A 26 11.16 87.54 -30.60
C GLU A 26 12.51 86.92 -30.23
N ILE A 27 12.56 85.58 -30.21
CA ILE A 27 13.78 84.84 -29.87
C ILE A 27 14.61 84.53 -31.13
N SER A 28 13.96 84.39 -32.28
CA SER A 28 14.60 84.33 -33.60
C SER A 28 13.83 85.22 -34.58
N LYS A 29 14.44 85.56 -35.72
CA LYS A 29 13.87 86.48 -36.71
C LYS A 29 12.45 86.05 -37.09
N ASP A 30 11.45 86.85 -36.73
CA ASP A 30 10.02 86.63 -36.99
C ASP A 30 9.39 85.41 -36.25
N CYS A 31 10.01 84.85 -35.21
CA CYS A 31 9.45 83.70 -34.46
C CYS A 31 9.94 83.59 -32.99
N GLY A 32 9.18 82.87 -32.17
CA GLY A 32 9.46 82.66 -30.74
C GLY A 32 9.09 83.85 -29.87
N GLY A 33 9.08 83.66 -28.54
CA GLY A 33 8.57 84.65 -27.60
C GLY A 33 7.07 84.49 -27.34
N THR A 34 6.44 85.49 -26.72
CA THR A 34 5.01 85.41 -26.33
C THR A 34 4.04 85.95 -27.39
N ILE A 35 4.55 86.74 -28.34
CA ILE A 35 3.76 87.43 -29.37
C ILE A 35 3.76 86.68 -30.70
N CYS A 36 4.84 85.96 -31.04
CA CYS A 36 5.02 85.28 -32.33
C CYS A 36 4.93 83.75 -32.20
N GLY A 37 4.55 83.08 -33.30
CA GLY A 37 4.45 81.61 -33.34
C GLY A 37 5.80 80.90 -33.10
N PRO A 38 5.78 79.63 -32.68
CA PRO A 38 6.99 78.89 -32.38
C PRO A 38 7.89 78.73 -33.61
N CYS A 39 9.20 78.77 -33.37
CA CYS A 39 10.22 78.67 -34.39
C CYS A 39 10.39 77.24 -34.95
N ALA A 40 10.86 77.17 -36.19
CA ALA A 40 11.23 75.93 -36.86
C ALA A 40 12.60 75.40 -36.37
N GLN A 41 12.96 74.20 -36.84
CA GLN A 41 14.21 73.55 -36.45
C GLN A 41 15.45 74.40 -36.77
N ALA A 42 16.44 74.37 -35.87
CA ALA A 42 17.69 75.15 -35.89
C ALA A 42 17.55 76.67 -35.69
N SER A 43 16.35 77.17 -35.42
CA SER A 43 16.15 78.54 -34.93
C SER A 43 16.48 78.67 -33.45
N MET A 44 16.80 79.90 -33.03
CA MET A 44 17.09 80.19 -31.62
C MET A 44 15.84 80.04 -30.75
N CYS A 45 16.02 79.53 -29.54
CA CYS A 45 14.95 79.33 -28.56
C CYS A 45 15.47 79.58 -27.14
N ARG A 46 14.56 79.87 -26.20
CA ARG A 46 14.87 79.97 -24.76
C ARG A 46 14.13 78.93 -23.94
N LEU A 47 12.91 78.62 -24.35
CA LEU A 47 12.04 77.61 -23.76
C LEU A 47 11.59 76.64 -24.85
N THR A 48 11.25 75.42 -24.46
CA THR A 48 10.74 74.40 -25.38
C THR A 48 9.45 74.84 -26.10
N SER A 49 8.66 75.74 -25.50
CA SER A 49 7.47 76.34 -26.12
C SER A 49 7.78 77.25 -27.30
N ASP A 50 9.02 77.73 -27.44
CA ASP A 50 9.46 78.54 -28.57
C ASP A 50 9.70 77.69 -29.83
N CYS A 51 9.53 76.37 -29.77
CA CYS A 51 9.84 75.43 -30.85
C CYS A 51 8.59 74.64 -31.27
N THR A 52 8.39 74.45 -32.57
CA THR A 52 7.22 73.72 -33.07
C THR A 52 7.38 72.22 -32.85
N ASN A 53 6.75 71.67 -31.79
CA ASN A 53 6.77 70.23 -31.42
C ASN A 53 8.19 69.64 -31.22
N VAL A 54 9.12 70.41 -30.65
CA VAL A 54 10.56 70.10 -30.62
C VAL A 54 11.23 70.67 -29.35
N LEU A 55 12.29 70.03 -28.82
CA LEU A 55 13.01 70.46 -27.61
C LEU A 55 13.94 71.66 -27.87
N CYS A 56 13.96 72.63 -26.94
CA CYS A 56 14.94 73.72 -26.95
C CYS A 56 16.20 73.30 -26.19
N THR A 57 17.28 72.97 -26.90
CA THR A 57 18.54 72.50 -26.30
C THR A 57 19.70 73.37 -26.76
N ASN A 58 20.53 73.86 -25.82
CA ASN A 58 21.64 74.78 -26.08
C ASN A 58 21.22 76.06 -26.85
N GLY A 59 20.00 76.52 -26.63
CA GLY A 59 19.47 77.74 -27.24
C GLY A 59 19.02 77.58 -28.70
N LEU A 60 18.87 76.35 -29.21
CA LEU A 60 18.39 76.06 -30.57
C LEU A 60 17.29 74.97 -30.55
N CYS A 61 16.30 75.08 -31.45
CA CYS A 61 15.27 74.05 -31.64
C CYS A 61 15.87 72.81 -32.32
N GLN A 62 15.91 71.66 -31.64
CA GLN A 62 16.55 70.42 -32.14
C GLN A 62 15.60 69.23 -32.19
N LYS A 63 15.56 68.51 -33.33
CA LYS A 63 14.65 67.38 -33.62
C LYS A 63 14.54 66.40 -32.46
N GLY A 64 13.31 66.01 -32.12
CA GLY A 64 13.00 65.05 -31.06
C GLY A 64 13.61 63.66 -31.31
N THR A 65 13.96 63.00 -30.21
CA THR A 65 14.65 61.71 -30.15
C THR A 65 13.86 60.75 -29.27
N CYS A 66 14.08 59.45 -29.41
CA CYS A 66 13.37 58.42 -28.64
C CYS A 66 13.68 58.37 -27.13
N TYR A 67 14.26 59.43 -26.56
CA TYR A 67 14.74 59.50 -25.17
C TYR A 67 14.69 60.96 -24.65
N ASP A 68 13.82 61.80 -25.20
CA ASP A 68 13.75 63.23 -24.90
C ASP A 68 12.65 63.64 -23.90
N GLY A 69 11.93 62.68 -23.35
CA GLY A 69 10.91 62.87 -22.32
C GLY A 69 9.55 63.29 -22.85
N LEU A 70 9.34 63.30 -24.17
CA LEU A 70 8.13 63.80 -24.81
C LEU A 70 7.63 62.83 -25.89
N LYS A 71 6.34 62.46 -25.85
CA LYS A 71 5.70 61.63 -26.90
C LYS A 71 5.68 62.34 -28.26
N ASN A 72 6.70 62.14 -29.08
CA ASN A 72 6.88 62.83 -30.36
C ASN A 72 7.45 61.89 -31.45
N ASN A 73 7.66 62.40 -32.68
CA ASN A 73 8.33 61.67 -33.79
C ASN A 73 7.81 60.24 -34.13
N GLY A 74 6.52 59.95 -33.87
CA GLY A 74 5.88 58.66 -34.20
C GLY A 74 5.87 57.62 -33.08
N GLU A 75 6.20 58.01 -31.86
CA GLU A 75 6.13 57.18 -30.65
C GLU A 75 4.71 56.79 -30.25
N THR A 76 4.55 55.58 -29.73
CA THR A 76 3.26 55.13 -29.19
C THR A 76 3.10 55.40 -27.70
N ASP A 77 4.19 55.56 -26.94
CA ASP A 77 4.23 56.13 -25.59
C ASP A 77 5.50 56.99 -25.39
N ILE A 78 5.60 57.78 -24.32
CA ILE A 78 6.73 58.70 -24.10
C ILE A 78 8.06 57.92 -24.22
N ASP A 79 8.90 58.31 -25.19
CA ASP A 79 10.22 57.74 -25.46
C ASP A 79 10.24 56.25 -25.86
N CYS A 80 9.10 55.67 -26.29
CA CYS A 80 9.06 54.28 -26.72
C CYS A 80 7.94 53.94 -27.73
N GLY A 81 8.13 52.83 -28.43
CA GLY A 81 7.19 52.27 -29.39
C GLY A 81 7.09 53.06 -30.71
N GLY A 82 6.38 52.52 -31.69
CA GLY A 82 6.41 53.01 -33.06
C GLY A 82 7.61 52.47 -33.86
N SER A 83 7.72 52.84 -35.13
CA SER A 83 8.66 52.21 -36.07
C SER A 83 10.13 52.60 -35.90
N ASN A 84 10.42 53.66 -35.16
CA ASN A 84 11.76 54.24 -35.06
C ASN A 84 12.33 54.23 -33.62
N CYS A 85 11.57 53.75 -32.64
CA CYS A 85 11.94 53.74 -31.23
C CYS A 85 11.88 52.32 -30.66
N LEU A 86 12.57 52.09 -29.53
CA LEU A 86 12.58 50.77 -28.89
C LEU A 86 11.18 50.40 -28.38
N PRO A 87 10.79 49.12 -28.40
CA PRO A 87 9.50 48.68 -27.90
C PRO A 87 9.28 49.06 -26.43
N CYS A 88 8.05 49.41 -26.10
CA CYS A 88 7.64 49.81 -24.77
C CYS A 88 7.53 48.62 -23.80
N ALA A 89 7.86 48.88 -22.53
CA ALA A 89 7.62 47.95 -21.43
C ALA A 89 6.12 47.76 -21.14
N SER A 90 5.77 46.80 -20.29
CA SER A 90 4.38 46.53 -19.89
C SER A 90 3.71 47.78 -19.29
N GLU A 91 2.39 47.87 -19.46
CA GLU A 91 1.49 48.97 -19.07
C GLU A 91 1.62 50.27 -19.90
N LYS A 92 2.58 50.34 -20.83
CA LYS A 92 2.77 51.48 -21.74
C LYS A 92 1.88 51.40 -22.98
N ALA A 93 1.57 52.54 -23.57
CA ALA A 93 0.68 52.64 -24.72
C ALA A 93 1.31 52.08 -26.02
N CYS A 94 0.52 51.34 -26.78
CA CYS A 94 0.92 50.70 -28.03
C CYS A 94 -0.18 50.78 -29.08
N SER A 95 0.20 50.69 -30.36
CA SER A 95 -0.75 50.61 -31.49
C SER A 95 -0.72 49.26 -32.19
N VAL A 96 0.45 48.60 -32.21
CA VAL A 96 0.66 47.26 -32.75
C VAL A 96 1.53 46.44 -31.81
N ALA A 97 1.46 45.11 -31.94
CA ALA A 97 2.25 44.17 -31.15
C ALA A 97 3.75 44.51 -31.10
N SER A 98 4.35 44.95 -32.22
CA SER A 98 5.78 45.30 -32.29
C SER A 98 6.17 46.51 -31.44
N ASP A 99 5.20 47.33 -31.01
CA ASP A 99 5.46 48.46 -30.13
C ASP A 99 5.71 48.01 -28.69
N CYS A 100 5.54 46.73 -28.37
CA CYS A 100 5.71 46.18 -27.02
C CYS A 100 6.87 45.20 -26.94
N THR A 101 7.64 45.26 -25.86
CA THR A 101 8.71 44.28 -25.59
C THR A 101 8.14 42.85 -25.45
N SER A 102 6.91 42.72 -24.94
CA SER A 102 6.17 41.46 -24.84
C SER A 102 5.60 40.97 -26.18
N LYS A 103 5.62 41.80 -27.22
CA LYS A 103 4.89 41.61 -28.48
C LYS A 103 3.37 41.45 -28.30
N ASN A 104 2.83 41.83 -27.15
CA ASN A 104 1.41 41.71 -26.82
C ASN A 104 0.81 43.09 -26.54
N CYS A 105 0.17 43.66 -27.58
CA CYS A 105 -0.55 44.94 -27.49
C CYS A 105 -2.05 44.66 -27.44
N LEU A 106 -2.64 44.73 -26.24
CA LEU A 106 -4.06 44.46 -26.03
C LEU A 106 -4.76 45.72 -25.55
N SER A 107 -5.85 46.10 -26.22
CA SER A 107 -6.64 47.31 -25.89
C SER A 107 -5.83 48.61 -25.85
N GLY A 108 -4.75 48.70 -26.64
CA GLY A 108 -3.90 49.89 -26.73
C GLY A 108 -2.82 50.01 -25.65
N SER A 109 -2.61 48.96 -24.84
CA SER A 109 -1.53 48.89 -23.84
C SER A 109 -0.72 47.60 -23.97
N CYS A 110 0.58 47.70 -23.73
CA CYS A 110 1.48 46.55 -23.67
C CYS A 110 1.18 45.72 -22.43
N ILE A 111 0.79 44.46 -22.60
CA ILE A 111 0.56 43.55 -21.46
C ILE A 111 1.83 42.73 -21.24
N ALA A 112 2.14 42.37 -19.99
CA ALA A 112 3.22 41.43 -19.67
C ALA A 112 2.93 40.05 -20.29
N ASN A 113 3.97 39.31 -20.67
CA ASN A 113 3.82 37.93 -21.11
C ASN A 113 3.23 37.07 -19.98
N THR A 114 2.24 36.25 -20.29
CA THR A 114 1.65 35.31 -19.32
C THR A 114 1.60 33.93 -19.94
N CYS A 115 1.88 32.91 -19.14
CA CYS A 115 1.88 31.50 -19.55
C CYS A 115 0.48 30.90 -19.78
N THR A 116 -0.47 31.71 -20.23
CA THR A 116 -1.88 31.38 -20.41
C THR A 116 -2.55 32.25 -21.49
N ASP A 117 -1.79 33.03 -22.26
CA ASP A 117 -2.33 34.00 -23.22
C ASP A 117 -2.57 33.42 -24.63
N GLN A 118 -2.37 32.11 -24.80
CA GLN A 118 -2.55 31.34 -26.03
C GLN A 118 -1.65 31.79 -27.17
N ILE A 119 -0.55 32.48 -26.87
CA ILE A 119 0.39 33.00 -27.85
C ILE A 119 1.80 32.60 -27.43
N MET A 120 2.54 31.89 -28.29
CA MET A 120 3.95 31.56 -28.03
C MET A 120 4.80 32.84 -27.99
N ASN A 121 5.08 33.35 -26.79
CA ASN A 121 5.82 34.59 -26.57
C ASN A 121 6.77 34.45 -25.36
N GLY A 122 7.68 35.41 -25.15
CA GLY A 122 8.73 35.27 -24.13
C GLY A 122 9.71 34.13 -24.43
N ASP A 123 10.02 33.30 -23.43
CA ASP A 123 10.91 32.12 -23.54
C ASP A 123 10.14 30.78 -23.60
N GLU A 124 8.83 30.83 -23.84
CA GLU A 124 7.98 29.65 -24.04
C GLU A 124 8.50 28.75 -25.16
N THR A 125 8.47 27.43 -24.95
CA THR A 125 8.91 26.45 -25.96
C THR A 125 7.77 25.89 -26.79
N ALA A 126 6.54 25.95 -26.28
CA ALA A 126 5.31 25.89 -27.05
C ALA A 126 4.25 26.81 -26.42
N VAL A 127 3.14 27.06 -27.11
CA VAL A 127 2.09 28.00 -26.67
C VAL A 127 1.74 27.77 -25.20
N ASP A 128 1.96 28.77 -24.34
CA ASP A 128 1.66 28.77 -22.91
C ASP A 128 2.40 27.70 -22.07
N CYS A 129 3.52 27.15 -22.56
CA CYS A 129 4.25 26.12 -21.82
C CYS A 129 5.77 26.09 -22.12
N GLY A 130 6.53 25.57 -21.14
CA GLY A 130 7.99 25.47 -21.21
C GLY A 130 8.73 26.80 -20.98
N GLY A 131 10.06 26.77 -20.94
CA GLY A 131 10.87 27.96 -20.67
C GLY A 131 10.79 28.42 -19.22
N SER A 132 10.31 29.64 -18.98
CA SER A 132 10.04 30.18 -17.64
C SER A 132 8.64 29.85 -17.14
N CYS A 133 7.80 29.22 -17.96
CA CYS A 133 6.43 28.92 -17.59
C CYS A 133 6.31 27.79 -16.55
N PRO A 134 5.42 27.95 -15.54
CA PRO A 134 5.19 26.92 -14.53
C PRO A 134 4.56 25.65 -15.13
N THR A 135 3.87 25.80 -16.26
CA THR A 135 3.22 24.71 -16.98
C THR A 135 4.22 24.05 -17.93
N PRO A 136 4.64 22.80 -17.67
CA PRO A 136 5.45 22.06 -18.62
C PRO A 136 4.59 21.56 -19.78
N CYS A 137 5.18 21.50 -20.98
CA CYS A 137 4.54 21.09 -22.21
C CYS A 137 4.19 19.59 -22.22
N ALA A 138 3.05 19.27 -22.82
CA ALA A 138 2.57 17.92 -23.00
C ALA A 138 3.37 17.16 -24.07
N ALA A 139 3.29 15.83 -24.06
CA ALA A 139 3.95 14.99 -25.06
C ALA A 139 3.51 15.37 -26.49
N GLY A 140 4.48 15.49 -27.40
CA GLY A 140 4.28 15.94 -28.79
C GLY A 140 4.43 17.45 -29.01
N GLN A 141 4.55 18.26 -27.95
CA GLN A 141 4.82 19.70 -28.05
C GLN A 141 6.32 19.99 -28.07
N LYS A 142 6.70 21.17 -28.60
CA LYS A 142 8.10 21.59 -28.72
C LYS A 142 8.73 21.90 -27.36
N CYS A 143 10.00 21.57 -27.24
CA CYS A 143 10.82 21.79 -26.04
C CYS A 143 12.26 22.12 -26.43
N ILE A 144 12.99 22.74 -25.51
CA ILE A 144 14.43 23.04 -25.66
C ILE A 144 15.23 22.34 -24.55
N LEU A 145 14.70 22.33 -23.34
CA LEU A 145 15.25 21.65 -22.17
C LEU A 145 14.31 20.52 -21.76
N THR A 146 14.88 19.50 -21.11
CA THR A 146 14.10 18.40 -20.52
C THR A 146 13.03 18.89 -19.54
N LYS A 147 13.30 19.97 -18.78
CA LYS A 147 12.34 20.59 -17.85
C LYS A 147 11.09 21.17 -18.53
N ASP A 148 11.17 21.46 -19.84
CA ASP A 148 10.05 22.05 -20.57
C ASP A 148 8.95 21.02 -20.81
N CYS A 149 9.22 19.74 -20.57
CA CYS A 149 8.29 18.65 -20.80
C CYS A 149 7.74 18.11 -19.49
N ALA A 150 6.44 17.80 -19.47
CA ALA A 150 5.78 17.22 -18.31
C ALA A 150 6.38 15.86 -17.91
N ASN A 151 6.95 15.13 -18.88
CA ASN A 151 7.63 13.85 -18.68
C ASN A 151 9.16 14.00 -18.54
N VAL A 152 9.68 15.23 -18.44
CA VAL A 152 11.11 15.53 -18.26
C VAL A 152 12.01 14.96 -19.37
N LEU A 153 11.43 14.64 -20.54
CA LEU A 153 12.13 14.07 -21.70
C LEU A 153 11.88 14.91 -22.93
N CYS A 154 12.90 15.65 -23.35
CA CYS A 154 12.92 16.39 -24.60
C CYS A 154 13.87 15.69 -25.57
N THR A 155 13.34 15.10 -26.63
CA THR A 155 14.14 14.40 -27.66
C THR A 155 13.73 14.89 -29.03
N ASN A 156 14.72 15.26 -29.85
CA ASN A 156 14.50 15.86 -31.17
C ASN A 156 13.60 17.12 -31.10
N ASP A 157 13.82 17.98 -30.11
CA ASP A 157 13.06 19.22 -29.86
C ASP A 157 11.56 19.01 -29.60
N ILE A 158 11.16 17.79 -29.23
CA ILE A 158 9.78 17.42 -28.93
C ILE A 158 9.71 16.66 -27.61
N CYS A 159 8.70 16.98 -26.79
CA CYS A 159 8.42 16.27 -25.56
C CYS A 159 8.00 14.83 -25.85
N ALA A 160 8.81 13.88 -25.40
CA ALA A 160 8.51 12.47 -25.57
C ALA A 160 7.40 12.01 -24.61
N SER A 161 6.68 10.97 -25.02
CA SER A 161 5.80 10.24 -24.11
C SER A 161 6.64 9.42 -23.13
N ALA A 162 6.25 9.43 -21.86
CA ALA A 162 6.80 8.57 -20.82
C ALA A 162 6.75 7.09 -21.25
N THR A 163 7.86 6.36 -21.09
CA THR A 163 7.92 4.91 -21.32
C THR A 163 8.61 4.22 -20.16
N CYS A 164 8.20 2.99 -19.83
CA CYS A 164 8.74 2.23 -18.70
C CYS A 164 10.18 1.69 -18.89
N THR A 165 10.99 2.34 -19.73
CA THR A 165 12.34 1.90 -20.13
C THR A 165 13.22 3.05 -20.62
N ASP A 166 12.84 4.31 -20.40
CA ASP A 166 13.54 5.49 -20.93
C ASP A 166 14.66 6.02 -20.02
N GLY A 167 14.93 5.36 -18.89
CA GLY A 167 16.06 5.65 -18.01
C GLY A 167 15.80 6.81 -17.05
N ILE A 168 14.55 7.30 -16.96
CA ILE A 168 14.18 8.47 -16.16
C ILE A 168 12.86 8.21 -15.44
N LYS A 169 12.74 8.65 -14.18
CA LYS A 169 11.50 8.49 -13.42
C LYS A 169 10.44 9.49 -13.92
N ASN A 170 9.51 9.05 -14.79
CA ASN A 170 8.47 9.92 -15.33
C ASN A 170 7.10 9.21 -15.47
N GLY A 171 6.05 9.95 -15.87
CA GLY A 171 4.73 9.37 -16.10
C GLY A 171 4.11 8.71 -14.85
N ALA A 172 3.74 7.43 -14.96
CA ALA A 172 3.09 6.68 -13.88
C ALA A 172 4.08 5.95 -12.96
N GLU A 173 5.38 6.14 -13.16
CA GLU A 173 6.43 5.39 -12.48
C GLU A 173 6.62 5.81 -11.02
N THR A 174 6.83 4.81 -10.16
CA THR A 174 7.18 5.06 -8.75
C THR A 174 8.69 5.05 -8.52
N ASN A 175 9.47 4.44 -9.43
CA ASN A 175 10.92 4.51 -9.50
C ASN A 175 11.40 4.49 -10.97
N ILE A 176 12.66 4.78 -11.25
CA ILE A 176 13.19 4.88 -12.63
C ILE A 176 12.79 3.62 -13.42
N ASP A 177 11.99 3.80 -14.48
CA ASP A 177 11.50 2.74 -15.38
C ASP A 177 10.62 1.65 -14.74
N CYS A 178 10.14 1.82 -13.50
CA CYS A 178 9.36 0.78 -12.82
C CYS A 178 8.34 1.29 -11.79
N GLY A 179 7.35 0.43 -11.55
CA GLY A 179 6.29 0.62 -10.56
C GLY A 179 5.19 1.60 -10.98
N GLY A 180 4.18 1.71 -10.13
CA GLY A 180 2.93 2.43 -10.41
C GLY A 180 1.95 1.68 -11.32
N SER A 181 0.91 2.35 -11.81
CA SER A 181 -0.26 1.68 -12.41
C SER A 181 -0.08 1.21 -13.86
N LYS A 182 0.98 1.65 -14.55
CA LYS A 182 1.23 1.34 -15.97
C LYS A 182 2.53 0.61 -16.25
N CYS A 183 3.48 0.59 -15.31
CA CYS A 183 4.78 -0.03 -15.48
C CYS A 183 4.92 -1.28 -14.62
N SER A 184 5.83 -2.17 -15.03
CA SER A 184 6.10 -3.40 -14.28
C SER A 184 6.64 -3.08 -12.87
N PRO A 185 6.29 -3.86 -11.84
CA PRO A 185 6.80 -3.65 -10.49
C PRO A 185 8.33 -3.70 -10.42
N CYS A 186 8.91 -2.93 -9.51
CA CYS A 186 10.34 -2.75 -9.36
C CYS A 186 11.05 -3.99 -8.79
N ALA A 187 12.28 -4.25 -9.26
CA ALA A 187 13.14 -5.32 -8.77
C ALA A 187 13.67 -5.04 -7.34
N ALA A 188 14.28 -6.06 -6.72
CA ALA A 188 14.85 -5.93 -5.39
C ALA A 188 15.97 -4.86 -5.32
N GLY A 189 16.09 -4.19 -4.17
CA GLY A 189 17.04 -3.09 -3.93
C GLY A 189 16.57 -1.72 -4.44
N VAL A 190 15.43 -1.65 -5.15
CA VAL A 190 14.87 -0.41 -5.67
C VAL A 190 13.96 0.25 -4.62
N GLY A 191 14.07 1.57 -4.44
CA GLY A 191 13.30 2.32 -3.44
C GLY A 191 11.78 2.20 -3.63
N CYS A 192 11.06 2.00 -2.53
CA CYS A 192 9.60 1.80 -2.52
C CYS A 192 8.95 2.47 -1.30
N THR A 193 7.65 2.73 -1.40
CA THR A 193 6.79 3.23 -0.32
C THR A 193 5.60 2.32 -0.03
N ASP A 194 5.25 1.45 -0.98
CA ASP A 194 4.15 0.51 -0.86
C ASP A 194 4.54 -0.85 -1.48
N LYS A 195 4.00 -1.93 -0.91
CA LYS A 195 4.27 -3.31 -1.35
C LYS A 195 3.90 -3.59 -2.81
N SER A 196 2.88 -2.91 -3.36
CA SER A 196 2.45 -3.07 -4.76
C SER A 196 3.48 -2.57 -5.78
N GLN A 197 4.47 -1.78 -5.33
CA GLN A 197 5.52 -1.24 -6.18
C GLN A 197 6.64 -2.24 -6.45
N CYS A 198 6.70 -3.35 -5.70
CA CYS A 198 7.78 -4.32 -5.74
C CYS A 198 7.34 -5.60 -6.44
N ALA A 199 8.21 -6.16 -7.28
CA ALA A 199 7.97 -7.45 -7.94
C ALA A 199 7.84 -8.61 -6.94
N SER A 200 8.51 -8.49 -5.78
CA SER A 200 8.35 -9.41 -4.65
C SER A 200 7.05 -9.22 -3.87
N GLY A 201 6.33 -8.11 -4.05
CA GLY A 201 5.22 -7.75 -3.18
C GLY A 201 5.65 -7.38 -1.76
N VAL A 202 6.95 -7.12 -1.53
CA VAL A 202 7.51 -6.74 -0.23
C VAL A 202 8.33 -5.46 -0.37
N CYS A 203 7.90 -4.43 0.36
CA CYS A 203 8.67 -3.22 0.57
C CYS A 203 9.18 -3.23 2.02
N ASP A 204 10.49 -3.36 2.21
CA ASP A 204 11.08 -3.40 3.56
C ASP A 204 10.94 -2.02 4.22
N GLY A 205 10.19 -1.95 5.32
CA GLY A 205 9.93 -0.71 6.04
C GLY A 205 11.18 -0.07 6.66
N SER A 206 12.25 -0.84 6.84
CA SER A 206 13.52 -0.41 7.45
C SER A 206 14.42 0.26 6.41
N SER A 207 14.65 -0.41 5.27
CA SER A 207 15.49 0.09 4.18
C SER A 207 14.71 0.97 3.18
N LYS A 208 13.37 0.93 3.20
CA LYS A 208 12.47 1.54 2.20
C LYS A 208 12.81 1.10 0.77
N THR A 209 13.23 -0.16 0.61
CA THR A 209 13.55 -0.77 -0.69
C THR A 209 12.80 -2.09 -0.89
N CYS A 210 12.60 -2.46 -2.15
CA CYS A 210 12.00 -3.74 -2.50
C CYS A 210 12.90 -4.87 -2.03
N ALA A 211 12.37 -5.77 -1.21
CA ALA A 211 13.12 -6.93 -0.74
C ALA A 211 13.15 -8.00 -1.83
N ASP A 212 14.21 -8.84 -1.82
CA ASP A 212 14.18 -10.09 -2.58
C ASP A 212 13.07 -11.01 -2.05
N PRO A 213 12.40 -11.80 -2.91
CA PRO A 213 11.48 -12.85 -2.49
C PRO A 213 12.15 -13.76 -1.45
N SER A 214 11.51 -13.98 -0.31
CA SER A 214 12.06 -14.80 0.77
C SER A 214 11.03 -15.78 1.33
N TYR A 215 11.50 -16.94 1.78
CA TYR A 215 10.66 -18.04 2.24
C TYR A 215 10.04 -17.86 3.65
N ASN A 216 9.89 -16.60 4.09
CA ASN A 216 9.42 -16.20 5.41
C ASN A 216 9.02 -14.71 5.48
N ASP A 217 8.60 -14.11 4.37
CA ASP A 217 8.19 -12.69 4.30
C ASP A 217 6.67 -12.48 4.39
N GLY A 218 5.88 -13.55 4.50
CA GLY A 218 4.43 -13.49 4.69
C GLY A 218 3.64 -13.23 3.42
N VAL A 219 4.26 -13.32 2.23
CA VAL A 219 3.58 -13.16 0.94
C VAL A 219 3.94 -14.29 -0.02
N LEU A 220 2.97 -14.74 -0.83
CA LEU A 220 3.22 -15.73 -1.87
C LEU A 220 3.99 -15.08 -3.03
N ASN A 221 5.31 -15.23 -3.06
CA ASN A 221 6.17 -14.65 -4.10
C ASN A 221 7.25 -15.64 -4.57
N GLY A 222 8.08 -15.24 -5.53
CA GLY A 222 9.14 -16.11 -6.05
C GLY A 222 8.63 -17.42 -6.66
N ASP A 223 9.20 -18.55 -6.22
CA ASP A 223 8.83 -19.90 -6.69
C ASP A 223 7.98 -20.69 -5.71
N GLU A 224 7.45 -20.02 -4.70
CA GLU A 224 6.54 -20.58 -3.70
C GLU A 224 5.23 -21.04 -4.32
N THR A 225 4.62 -22.05 -3.70
CA THR A 225 3.31 -22.54 -4.10
C THR A 225 2.23 -22.24 -3.06
N GLY A 226 2.63 -21.96 -1.82
CA GLY A 226 1.83 -21.36 -0.75
C GLY A 226 2.62 -20.27 -0.05
N ILE A 227 1.95 -19.39 0.71
CA ILE A 227 2.62 -18.28 1.41
C ILE A 227 3.78 -18.84 2.26
N ASP A 228 5.01 -18.44 1.95
CA ASP A 228 6.25 -18.86 2.61
C ASP A 228 6.60 -20.36 2.50
N CYS A 229 5.98 -21.10 1.56
CA CYS A 229 6.14 -22.56 1.46
C CYS A 229 6.02 -23.14 0.04
N GLY A 230 6.61 -24.33 -0.16
CA GLY A 230 6.57 -25.05 -1.43
C GLY A 230 7.56 -24.53 -2.49
N GLY A 231 7.61 -25.19 -3.65
CA GLY A 231 8.65 -24.91 -4.65
C GLY A 231 10.04 -25.31 -4.16
N LYS A 232 11.03 -24.39 -4.27
CA LYS A 232 12.36 -24.58 -3.67
C LYS A 232 12.45 -24.12 -2.21
N SER A 233 11.36 -23.63 -1.61
CA SER A 233 11.33 -23.26 -0.20
C SER A 233 11.77 -24.46 0.66
N PRO A 234 12.60 -24.23 1.70
CA PRO A 234 12.91 -25.26 2.69
C PRO A 234 11.67 -25.65 3.51
N ASN A 235 10.64 -24.80 3.56
CA ASN A 235 9.39 -25.06 4.27
C ASN A 235 8.39 -25.72 3.32
N LYS A 236 7.83 -26.85 3.75
CA LYS A 236 6.76 -27.56 3.04
C LYS A 236 5.41 -27.02 3.51
N CYS A 237 4.43 -27.02 2.62
CA CYS A 237 3.12 -26.43 2.84
C CYS A 237 2.22 -27.35 3.67
N ALA A 238 1.57 -26.76 4.67
CA ALA A 238 0.58 -27.42 5.50
C ALA A 238 -0.72 -27.71 4.73
N GLN A 239 -1.62 -28.51 5.32
CA GLN A 239 -2.89 -28.85 4.70
C GLN A 239 -3.74 -27.60 4.39
N GLY A 240 -4.37 -27.58 3.21
CA GLY A 240 -5.20 -26.47 2.73
C GLY A 240 -4.42 -25.33 2.06
N ILE A 241 -3.09 -25.43 2.02
CA ILE A 241 -2.20 -24.42 1.42
C ILE A 241 -1.82 -24.82 0.00
N GLY A 242 -1.55 -23.83 -0.88
CA GLY A 242 -1.29 -24.05 -2.30
C GLY A 242 -0.07 -24.92 -2.62
N CYS A 243 -0.18 -25.74 -3.67
CA CYS A 243 0.88 -26.62 -4.15
C CYS A 243 0.80 -26.81 -5.67
N LYS A 244 1.93 -27.13 -6.31
CA LYS A 244 1.99 -27.56 -7.71
C LYS A 244 2.41 -29.01 -7.87
N VAL A 245 3.30 -29.47 -7.00
CA VAL A 245 3.77 -30.85 -6.95
C VAL A 245 3.60 -31.41 -5.53
N THR A 246 3.53 -32.73 -5.43
CA THR A 246 3.46 -33.43 -4.15
C THR A 246 4.61 -33.05 -3.20
N ALA A 247 5.80 -32.79 -3.75
CA ALA A 247 6.96 -32.35 -3.00
C ALA A 247 6.81 -30.97 -2.34
N ASP A 248 5.76 -30.21 -2.64
CA ASP A 248 5.50 -28.91 -2.00
C ASP A 248 4.84 -29.09 -0.64
N CYS A 249 4.22 -30.24 -0.35
CA CYS A 249 3.37 -30.45 0.82
C CYS A 249 4.07 -31.23 1.93
N ASP A 250 3.79 -30.88 3.20
CA ASP A 250 4.30 -31.58 4.39
C ASP A 250 3.91 -33.06 4.42
N LYS A 251 2.75 -33.38 3.84
CA LYS A 251 2.20 -34.75 3.75
C LYS A 251 2.30 -35.33 2.35
N ALA A 252 3.09 -34.71 1.48
CA ALA A 252 3.38 -35.17 0.13
C ALA A 252 2.16 -35.41 -0.79
N LEU A 253 1.01 -34.77 -0.52
CA LEU A 253 -0.19 -34.90 -1.35
C LEU A 253 -0.65 -33.52 -1.83
N CYS A 254 -0.68 -33.33 -3.15
CA CYS A 254 -1.16 -32.12 -3.79
C CYS A 254 -2.34 -32.44 -4.71
N THR A 255 -3.55 -32.02 -4.31
CA THR A 255 -4.80 -32.33 -5.03
C THR A 255 -5.56 -31.04 -5.29
N ASN A 256 -5.98 -30.83 -6.53
CA ASN A 256 -6.62 -29.58 -6.98
C ASN A 256 -5.83 -28.31 -6.65
N GLY A 257 -4.50 -28.41 -6.65
CA GLY A 257 -3.61 -27.27 -6.35
C GLY A 257 -3.51 -26.92 -4.87
N LEU A 258 -4.02 -27.77 -3.97
CA LEU A 258 -3.93 -27.60 -2.51
C LEU A 258 -3.34 -28.85 -1.84
N CYS A 259 -2.56 -28.64 -0.78
CA CYS A 259 -2.04 -29.71 0.05
C CYS A 259 -3.19 -30.38 0.78
N ALA A 260 -3.45 -31.65 0.50
CA ALA A 260 -4.56 -32.38 1.09
C ALA A 260 -4.07 -33.29 2.23
N ALA A 261 -4.98 -33.63 3.15
CA ALA A 261 -4.71 -34.70 4.09
C ALA A 261 -4.56 -36.02 3.30
N PRO A 262 -3.55 -36.83 3.62
CA PRO A 262 -3.40 -38.13 3.01
C PRO A 262 -4.63 -39.00 3.29
N THR A 263 -5.12 -39.69 2.26
CA THR A 263 -6.31 -40.55 2.32
C THR A 263 -5.95 -41.94 1.84
N CYS A 264 -6.68 -42.95 2.29
CA CYS A 264 -6.51 -44.35 1.86
C CYS A 264 -6.95 -44.63 0.41
N THR A 265 -6.86 -43.64 -0.47
CA THR A 265 -7.28 -43.65 -1.88
C THR A 265 -6.51 -42.62 -2.72
N ASP A 266 -5.40 -42.07 -2.19
CA ASP A 266 -4.65 -40.96 -2.80
C ASP A 266 -3.48 -41.38 -3.72
N VAL A 267 -3.32 -42.67 -3.96
CA VAL A 267 -2.36 -43.31 -4.87
C VAL A 267 -0.91 -43.16 -4.39
N LEU A 268 -0.69 -42.78 -3.12
CA LEU A 268 0.63 -42.64 -2.51
C LEU A 268 0.72 -43.47 -1.24
N LYS A 269 1.85 -44.17 -1.03
CA LYS A 269 2.10 -44.89 0.23
C LYS A 269 2.46 -43.91 1.35
N ASN A 270 1.47 -43.42 2.11
CA ASN A 270 1.66 -42.41 3.14
C ASN A 270 0.80 -42.74 4.41
N ASN A 271 0.73 -41.84 5.40
CA ASN A 271 -0.13 -41.96 6.60
C ASN A 271 -0.11 -43.29 7.42
N GLY A 272 0.98 -44.05 7.36
CA GLY A 272 1.12 -45.33 8.06
C GLY A 272 0.67 -46.55 7.27
N GLU A 273 0.40 -46.40 5.97
CA GLU A 273 0.08 -47.48 5.04
C GLU A 273 1.25 -48.45 4.84
N THR A 274 0.92 -49.73 4.69
CA THR A 274 1.94 -50.76 4.37
C THR A 274 2.12 -50.98 2.88
N ASP A 275 1.13 -50.64 2.05
CA ASP A 275 1.22 -50.53 0.59
C ASP A 275 0.34 -49.36 0.10
N THR A 276 0.50 -48.91 -1.15
CA THR A 276 -0.23 -47.75 -1.70
C THR A 276 -1.73 -47.87 -1.45
N ASP A 277 -2.29 -46.92 -0.68
CA ASP A 277 -3.71 -46.79 -0.32
C ASP A 277 -4.28 -47.90 0.58
N CYS A 278 -3.43 -48.76 1.18
CA CYS A 278 -3.91 -49.88 1.98
C CYS A 278 -2.95 -50.34 3.09
N GLY A 279 -3.52 -51.04 4.08
CA GLY A 279 -2.80 -51.62 5.22
C GLY A 279 -2.39 -50.59 6.28
N GLY A 280 -1.82 -51.06 7.39
CA GLY A 280 -1.58 -50.23 8.57
C GLY A 280 -2.83 -50.04 9.43
N THR A 281 -2.77 -49.13 10.41
CA THR A 281 -3.85 -48.94 11.40
C THR A 281 -5.01 -48.08 10.93
N ASN A 282 -4.78 -47.26 9.89
CA ASN A 282 -5.69 -46.17 9.50
C ASN A 282 -6.41 -46.43 8.18
N CYS A 283 -6.03 -47.48 7.44
CA CYS A 283 -6.56 -47.81 6.12
C CYS A 283 -7.10 -49.23 6.04
N LEU A 284 -7.90 -49.49 5.01
CA LEU A 284 -8.47 -50.83 4.80
C LEU A 284 -7.34 -51.85 4.53
N PRO A 285 -7.47 -53.10 5.00
CA PRO A 285 -6.46 -54.13 4.76
C PRO A 285 -6.24 -54.39 3.26
N CYS A 286 -4.98 -54.54 2.87
CA CYS A 286 -4.57 -54.76 1.49
C CYS A 286 -5.02 -56.11 0.92
N SER A 287 -5.41 -56.10 -0.35
CA SER A 287 -5.61 -57.30 -1.16
C SER A 287 -4.31 -58.08 -1.35
N SER A 288 -4.43 -59.33 -1.77
CA SER A 288 -3.30 -60.23 -1.99
C SER A 288 -2.33 -59.72 -3.07
N GLY A 289 -1.03 -59.94 -2.84
CA GLY A 289 0.10 -59.43 -3.64
C GLY A 289 0.66 -58.08 -3.18
N LYS A 290 0.07 -57.46 -2.16
CA LYS A 290 0.45 -56.13 -1.63
C LYS A 290 1.35 -56.23 -0.40
N VAL A 291 2.15 -55.20 -0.13
CA VAL A 291 3.13 -55.16 0.97
C VAL A 291 2.45 -55.04 2.33
N CYS A 292 2.92 -55.80 3.31
CA CYS A 292 2.39 -55.83 4.68
C CYS A 292 3.52 -55.91 5.71
N ASN A 293 3.25 -55.45 6.93
CA ASN A 293 4.13 -55.56 8.09
C ASN A 293 3.57 -56.54 9.16
N GLY A 294 2.27 -56.84 9.13
CA GLY A 294 1.64 -57.82 10.00
C GLY A 294 0.32 -58.36 9.45
N ALA A 295 -0.22 -59.40 10.08
CA ALA A 295 -1.47 -60.05 9.69
C ALA A 295 -2.65 -59.08 9.57
N GLY A 296 -2.72 -58.03 10.39
CA GLY A 296 -3.78 -57.02 10.34
C GLY A 296 -3.81 -56.19 9.04
N ASP A 297 -2.70 -56.15 8.30
CA ASP A 297 -2.56 -55.33 7.10
C ASP A 297 -3.16 -55.99 5.84
N CYS A 298 -3.56 -57.26 5.91
CA CYS A 298 -4.03 -58.04 4.76
C CYS A 298 -5.49 -58.42 4.90
N THR A 299 -6.27 -58.35 3.82
CA THR A 299 -7.65 -58.84 3.80
C THR A 299 -7.70 -60.34 4.13
N SER A 300 -6.69 -61.10 3.72
CA SER A 300 -6.50 -62.53 4.05
C SER A 300 -6.08 -62.79 5.49
N LYS A 301 -5.73 -61.74 6.25
CA LYS A 301 -5.02 -61.81 7.52
C LYS A 301 -3.68 -62.55 7.47
N ASN A 302 -3.12 -62.76 6.28
CA ASN A 302 -1.92 -63.57 6.07
C ASN A 302 -0.81 -62.73 5.44
N CYS A 303 0.13 -62.28 6.28
CA CYS A 303 1.30 -61.53 5.86
C CYS A 303 2.56 -62.41 5.98
N VAL A 304 3.13 -62.81 4.85
CA VAL A 304 4.32 -63.68 4.80
C VAL A 304 5.38 -63.04 3.92
N SER A 305 6.62 -62.96 4.42
CA SER A 305 7.74 -62.32 3.72
C SER A 305 7.42 -60.90 3.21
N SER A 306 6.69 -60.12 4.02
CA SER A 306 6.25 -58.76 3.73
C SER A 306 5.31 -58.62 2.52
N SER A 307 4.58 -59.68 2.15
CA SER A 307 3.48 -59.62 1.18
C SER A 307 2.22 -60.31 1.69
N CYS A 308 1.07 -59.71 1.41
CA CYS A 308 -0.23 -60.30 1.63
C CYS A 308 -0.40 -61.46 0.66
N ILE A 309 -0.55 -62.66 1.18
CA ILE A 309 -0.78 -63.83 0.34
C ILE A 309 -2.27 -64.16 0.40
N ASP A 310 -2.84 -64.57 -0.74
CA ASP A 310 -4.19 -65.11 -0.79
C ASP A 310 -4.32 -66.31 0.16
N LYS A 311 -5.54 -66.54 0.66
CA LYS A 311 -5.87 -67.80 1.35
C LYS A 311 -5.48 -68.98 0.47
N THR A 312 -4.59 -69.86 0.92
CA THR A 312 -4.29 -71.10 0.21
C THR A 312 -4.47 -72.25 1.16
N CYS A 313 -5.13 -73.32 0.70
CA CYS A 313 -5.38 -74.54 1.47
C CYS A 313 -4.13 -75.42 1.67
N THR A 314 -2.96 -74.78 1.80
CA THR A 314 -1.62 -75.40 1.85
C THR A 314 -0.61 -74.51 2.59
N ASP A 315 -1.04 -73.42 3.25
CA ASP A 315 -0.15 -72.44 3.89
C ASP A 315 0.19 -72.76 5.35
N GLN A 316 -0.24 -73.91 5.87
CA GLN A 316 0.04 -74.46 7.20
C GLN A 316 -0.49 -73.59 8.35
N ILE A 317 -1.42 -72.68 8.08
CA ILE A 317 -2.08 -71.85 9.09
C ILE A 317 -3.59 -71.92 8.92
N LYS A 318 -4.36 -71.95 10.02
CA LYS A 318 -5.83 -71.95 9.95
C LYS A 318 -6.31 -70.53 9.66
N ASN A 319 -6.61 -70.20 8.40
CA ASN A 319 -7.10 -68.89 7.98
C ASN A 319 -8.34 -69.01 7.07
N GLY A 320 -9.05 -67.92 6.80
CA GLY A 320 -10.31 -67.99 6.04
C GLY A 320 -11.43 -68.77 6.74
N ASP A 321 -12.18 -69.57 5.98
CA ASP A 321 -13.26 -70.45 6.46
C ASP A 321 -12.81 -71.90 6.70
N GLU A 322 -11.49 -72.15 6.70
CA GLU A 322 -10.91 -73.45 7.01
C GLU A 322 -11.33 -73.93 8.40
N THR A 323 -11.71 -75.20 8.49
CA THR A 323 -12.21 -75.76 9.74
C THR A 323 -11.11 -76.45 10.54
N ALA A 324 -10.05 -76.91 9.88
CA ALA A 324 -8.73 -77.15 10.46
C ALA A 324 -7.63 -76.67 9.49
N VAL A 325 -6.38 -76.54 9.96
CA VAL A 325 -5.24 -76.04 9.17
C VAL A 325 -5.20 -76.70 7.79
N ASP A 326 -5.31 -75.91 6.72
CA ASP A 326 -5.26 -76.33 5.31
C ASP A 326 -6.38 -77.31 4.85
N CYS A 327 -7.48 -77.46 5.60
CA CYS A 327 -8.58 -78.36 5.22
C CYS A 327 -9.97 -77.91 5.70
N GLY A 328 -11.00 -78.36 4.97
CA GLY A 328 -12.41 -78.03 5.26
C GLY A 328 -12.81 -76.60 4.88
N GLY A 329 -14.10 -76.27 5.01
CA GLY A 329 -14.65 -74.99 4.53
C GLY A 329 -14.68 -74.94 3.00
N SER A 330 -14.08 -73.88 2.43
CA SER A 330 -13.95 -73.71 0.97
C SER A 330 -12.74 -74.45 0.36
N CYS A 331 -11.97 -75.20 1.16
CA CYS A 331 -10.81 -75.94 0.69
C CYS A 331 -11.16 -77.25 -0.05
N PRO A 332 -10.47 -77.57 -1.16
CA PRO A 332 -10.73 -78.80 -1.92
C PRO A 332 -10.40 -80.08 -1.16
N THR A 333 -9.53 -79.97 -0.15
CA THR A 333 -9.04 -81.09 0.66
C THR A 333 -9.93 -81.26 1.90
N PRO A 334 -10.69 -82.36 2.01
CA PRO A 334 -11.45 -82.66 3.22
C PRO A 334 -10.51 -83.05 4.37
N CYS A 335 -10.85 -82.64 5.58
CA CYS A 335 -10.15 -82.96 6.80
C CYS A 335 -10.26 -84.45 7.17
N ALA A 336 -9.15 -85.02 7.66
CA ALA A 336 -9.10 -86.39 8.14
C ALA A 336 -9.86 -86.57 9.46
N VAL A 337 -10.22 -87.82 9.79
CA VAL A 337 -10.87 -88.19 11.05
C VAL A 337 -10.09 -87.64 12.26
N GLY A 338 -10.79 -87.01 13.21
CA GLY A 338 -10.21 -86.37 14.39
C GLY A 338 -9.77 -84.91 14.20
N LYS A 339 -9.94 -84.32 13.01
CA LYS A 339 -9.73 -82.88 12.76
C LYS A 339 -11.03 -82.10 12.91
N ASN A 340 -10.89 -80.80 13.20
CA ASN A 340 -12.02 -79.93 13.40
C ASN A 340 -12.78 -79.70 12.10
N CYS A 341 -14.09 -79.64 12.19
CA CYS A 341 -15.01 -79.44 11.07
C CYS A 341 -16.16 -78.53 11.51
N ALA A 342 -16.82 -77.84 10.58
CA ALA A 342 -18.03 -77.06 10.84
C ALA A 342 -19.23 -77.62 10.06
N LEU A 343 -18.98 -78.21 8.90
CA LEU A 343 -19.96 -78.89 8.07
C LEU A 343 -19.52 -80.33 7.81
N THR A 344 -20.49 -81.21 7.56
CA THR A 344 -20.23 -82.60 7.17
C THR A 344 -19.30 -82.71 5.95
N ARG A 345 -19.42 -81.80 4.96
CA ARG A 345 -18.54 -81.75 3.77
C ARG A 345 -17.06 -81.56 4.10
N ASP A 346 -16.75 -81.00 5.27
CA ASP A 346 -15.38 -80.69 5.65
C ASP A 346 -14.59 -81.94 5.99
N CYS A 347 -15.27 -83.08 6.18
CA CYS A 347 -14.66 -84.33 6.58
C CYS A 347 -14.54 -85.29 5.40
N ALA A 348 -13.41 -85.99 5.29
CA ALA A 348 -13.19 -87.00 4.25
C ALA A 348 -14.20 -88.15 4.30
N ASN A 349 -14.82 -88.37 5.46
CA ASN A 349 -15.88 -89.35 5.70
C ASN A 349 -17.27 -88.72 5.86
N VAL A 350 -17.40 -87.43 5.51
CA VAL A 350 -18.66 -86.68 5.43
C VAL A 350 -19.43 -86.61 6.78
N GLN A 351 -18.74 -86.80 7.91
CA GLN A 351 -19.35 -86.83 9.24
C GLN A 351 -18.65 -85.87 10.18
N CYS A 352 -19.32 -84.77 10.51
CA CYS A 352 -18.84 -83.77 11.47
C CYS A 352 -19.70 -83.82 12.73
N THR A 353 -19.17 -84.32 13.84
CA THR A 353 -19.91 -84.50 15.09
C THR A 353 -19.13 -83.87 16.25
N ASN A 354 -19.78 -83.01 17.03
CA ASN A 354 -19.11 -82.20 18.08
C ASN A 354 -17.88 -81.44 17.54
N ASP A 355 -18.04 -80.82 16.36
CA ASP A 355 -17.01 -80.05 15.65
C ASP A 355 -15.75 -80.87 15.28
N ILE A 356 -15.83 -82.21 15.24
CA ILE A 356 -14.73 -83.11 14.88
C ILE A 356 -15.18 -84.18 13.86
N CYS A 357 -14.34 -84.51 12.87
CA CYS A 357 -14.62 -85.55 11.89
C CYS A 357 -14.66 -86.96 12.51
N ALA A 358 -15.79 -87.68 12.43
CA ALA A 358 -16.08 -88.94 13.17
C ALA A 358 -16.51 -90.11 12.27
N ILE A 359 -16.39 -91.38 12.69
CA ILE A 359 -16.66 -92.59 11.85
C ILE A 359 -18.17 -92.84 11.64
N ALA A 360 -18.56 -93.23 10.41
CA ALA A 360 -19.93 -93.48 9.89
C ALA A 360 -20.67 -94.72 10.49
N THR A 361 -22.00 -94.65 10.62
CA THR A 361 -22.91 -95.66 11.23
C THR A 361 -24.26 -95.74 10.47
N CYS A 362 -25.15 -96.72 10.72
CA CYS A 362 -26.50 -96.86 10.08
C CYS A 362 -27.49 -95.67 10.37
N TYR A 363 -27.00 -94.44 10.56
CA TYR A 363 -27.74 -93.22 10.90
C TYR A 363 -26.98 -91.96 10.40
N ASP A 364 -26.18 -92.10 9.35
CA ASP A 364 -25.18 -91.12 8.89
C ASP A 364 -25.62 -90.27 7.69
N GLU A 365 -26.89 -90.36 7.31
CA GLU A 365 -27.59 -89.62 6.26
C GLU A 365 -27.02 -89.83 4.85
N LEU A 366 -26.24 -90.91 4.63
CA LEU A 366 -25.67 -91.26 3.35
C LEU A 366 -25.95 -92.72 3.00
N LYS A 367 -26.41 -93.01 1.77
CA LYS A 367 -26.59 -94.39 1.29
C LYS A 367 -25.23 -95.04 1.06
N ASN A 368 -24.70 -95.71 2.08
CA ASN A 368 -23.39 -96.35 2.05
C ASN A 368 -23.46 -97.77 2.64
N ASN A 369 -22.42 -98.60 2.45
CA ASN A 369 -22.47 -100.04 2.78
C ASN A 369 -23.67 -100.80 2.12
N ALA A 370 -24.27 -101.78 2.80
CA ALA A 370 -25.29 -102.70 2.27
C ALA A 370 -26.74 -102.15 2.34
N GLU A 371 -26.89 -100.83 2.47
CA GLU A 371 -28.17 -100.14 2.66
C GLU A 371 -28.99 -100.07 1.37
N THR A 372 -30.30 -100.34 1.49
CA THR A 372 -31.21 -100.25 0.34
C THR A 372 -31.66 -98.82 0.04
N ASP A 373 -31.70 -97.94 1.05
CA ASP A 373 -31.83 -96.48 0.94
C ASP A 373 -31.07 -95.80 2.10
N ILE A 374 -30.87 -94.48 2.05
CA ILE A 374 -30.08 -93.71 3.04
C ILE A 374 -30.40 -94.14 4.48
N ASP A 375 -29.43 -94.77 5.16
CA ASP A 375 -29.48 -95.30 6.53
C ASP A 375 -30.53 -96.38 6.82
N CYS A 376 -31.10 -97.04 5.80
CA CYS A 376 -32.16 -98.01 6.01
C CYS A 376 -32.20 -99.18 5.00
N GLY A 377 -32.70 -100.31 5.51
CA GLY A 377 -32.87 -101.58 4.81
C GLY A 377 -31.57 -102.29 4.44
N GLY A 378 -31.68 -103.58 4.08
CA GLY A 378 -30.56 -104.52 4.10
C GLY A 378 -30.46 -105.29 5.43
N PRO A 379 -29.59 -106.31 5.55
CA PRO A 379 -29.64 -107.30 6.62
C PRO A 379 -29.25 -106.80 8.02
N THR A 380 -28.69 -105.59 8.14
CA THR A 380 -28.10 -105.06 9.37
C THR A 380 -28.63 -103.71 9.84
N CYS A 381 -29.39 -102.98 9.00
CA CYS A 381 -30.00 -101.69 9.36
C CYS A 381 -31.55 -101.81 9.37
N LEU A 382 -32.24 -100.85 10.01
CA LEU A 382 -33.68 -100.92 10.26
C LEU A 382 -34.51 -100.79 8.96
N PRO A 383 -35.74 -101.36 8.88
CA PRO A 383 -36.62 -101.25 7.70
C PRO A 383 -36.94 -99.80 7.32
N CYS A 384 -36.92 -99.47 6.03
CA CYS A 384 -37.08 -98.13 5.48
C CYS A 384 -38.49 -97.53 5.63
N ALA A 385 -38.60 -96.23 5.88
CA ALA A 385 -39.91 -95.59 6.01
C ALA A 385 -40.66 -95.46 4.65
N SER A 386 -41.99 -95.20 4.62
CA SER A 386 -42.73 -94.97 3.36
C SER A 386 -42.06 -93.89 2.50
N GLY A 387 -41.94 -94.16 1.19
CA GLY A 387 -41.32 -93.24 0.22
C GLY A 387 -39.81 -93.41 0.04
N LYS A 388 -39.19 -94.34 0.75
CA LYS A 388 -37.78 -94.77 0.57
C LYS A 388 -37.70 -96.07 -0.25
N ALA A 389 -36.64 -96.25 -1.03
CA ALA A 389 -36.45 -97.36 -1.96
C ALA A 389 -36.04 -98.66 -1.25
N CYS A 390 -36.99 -99.56 -0.99
CA CYS A 390 -36.72 -100.89 -0.43
C CYS A 390 -36.65 -101.96 -1.54
N SER A 391 -35.70 -102.90 -1.44
CA SER A 391 -35.46 -103.93 -2.47
C SER A 391 -36.15 -105.28 -2.18
N VAL A 392 -36.52 -105.55 -0.92
CA VAL A 392 -37.30 -106.74 -0.53
C VAL A 392 -38.41 -106.38 0.48
N PRO A 393 -39.54 -107.11 0.52
CA PRO A 393 -40.72 -106.74 1.32
C PRO A 393 -40.52 -106.65 2.85
N GLY A 394 -39.41 -107.13 3.40
CA GLY A 394 -39.08 -107.01 4.83
C GLY A 394 -38.53 -105.64 5.24
N ASP A 395 -38.24 -104.77 4.26
CA ASP A 395 -37.50 -103.53 4.45
C ASP A 395 -38.38 -102.25 4.43
N CYS A 396 -39.70 -102.25 4.72
CA CYS A 396 -40.47 -100.99 4.75
C CYS A 396 -41.57 -100.77 5.85
N THR A 397 -41.76 -99.52 6.36
CA THR A 397 -42.79 -99.07 7.35
C THR A 397 -43.32 -97.62 7.13
N SER A 398 -44.62 -97.32 7.08
CA SER A 398 -45.14 -96.04 6.48
C SER A 398 -45.98 -95.08 7.34
N ALA A 399 -45.76 -93.73 7.27
CA ALA A 399 -46.60 -92.61 7.78
C ALA A 399 -46.22 -91.22 7.14
N THR A 400 -47.15 -90.27 6.87
CA THR A 400 -46.91 -88.99 6.13
C THR A 400 -47.77 -87.77 6.59
N CYS A 401 -47.16 -86.55 6.67
CA CYS A 401 -47.79 -85.27 7.10
C CYS A 401 -48.87 -84.66 6.17
N SER A 402 -49.62 -85.45 5.40
CA SER A 402 -50.63 -84.96 4.43
C SER A 402 -51.67 -86.03 4.09
N ASP A 403 -51.79 -87.07 4.89
CA ASP A 403 -52.60 -88.27 4.59
C ASP A 403 -53.98 -88.26 5.26
N GLY A 404 -54.35 -87.17 5.92
CA GLY A 404 -55.68 -86.95 6.48
C GLY A 404 -55.92 -87.68 7.79
N ILE A 405 -54.90 -88.31 8.39
CA ILE A 405 -55.01 -89.07 9.63
C ILE A 405 -53.88 -88.69 10.59
N LYS A 406 -54.20 -88.52 11.88
CA LYS A 406 -53.19 -88.21 12.90
C LYS A 406 -52.25 -89.41 13.12
N ASN A 407 -51.08 -89.41 12.47
CA ASN A 407 -50.08 -90.47 12.59
C ASN A 407 -48.66 -89.89 12.69
N GLY A 408 -47.65 -90.72 12.96
CA GLY A 408 -46.26 -90.25 13.08
C GLY A 408 -46.04 -89.23 14.22
N ALA A 409 -45.36 -88.12 13.91
CA ALA A 409 -44.98 -87.08 14.89
C ALA A 409 -46.00 -85.95 15.01
N GLU A 410 -47.16 -86.08 14.38
CA GLU A 410 -48.21 -85.06 14.31
C GLU A 410 -48.87 -84.80 15.66
N THR A 411 -48.91 -83.54 16.08
CA THR A 411 -49.69 -83.13 17.26
C THR A 411 -51.17 -82.94 16.93
N ASN A 412 -51.50 -82.68 15.65
CA ASN A 412 -52.85 -82.64 15.08
C ASN A 412 -52.84 -83.20 13.64
N ILE A 413 -54.00 -83.56 13.07
CA ILE A 413 -54.10 -84.21 11.75
C ILE A 413 -53.26 -83.43 10.72
N ASP A 414 -52.20 -84.05 10.21
CA ASP A 414 -51.26 -83.51 9.21
C ASP A 414 -50.50 -82.22 9.61
N CYS A 415 -50.50 -81.80 10.89
CA CYS A 415 -49.79 -80.59 11.34
C CYS A 415 -49.26 -80.65 12.79
N GLY A 416 -48.22 -79.85 13.03
CA GLY A 416 -47.57 -79.73 14.32
C GLY A 416 -46.72 -80.93 14.74
N GLY A 417 -46.01 -80.78 15.85
CA GLY A 417 -44.93 -81.69 16.26
C GLY A 417 -43.59 -81.31 15.65
N SER A 418 -42.58 -82.16 15.81
CA SER A 418 -41.20 -81.84 15.41
C SER A 418 -40.91 -82.03 13.92
N LYS A 419 -41.81 -82.67 13.16
CA LYS A 419 -41.58 -83.03 11.74
C LYS A 419 -42.61 -82.47 10.74
N CYS A 420 -43.72 -81.89 11.20
CA CYS A 420 -44.75 -81.31 10.34
C CYS A 420 -44.90 -79.80 10.65
N SER A 421 -45.30 -79.01 9.66
CA SER A 421 -45.44 -77.55 9.80
C SER A 421 -46.39 -77.16 10.94
N PRO A 422 -46.13 -76.05 11.67
CA PRO A 422 -47.03 -75.56 12.71
C PRO A 422 -48.46 -75.37 12.20
N CYS A 423 -49.43 -75.66 13.05
CA CYS A 423 -50.84 -75.63 12.69
C CYS A 423 -51.36 -74.19 12.51
N ALA A 424 -52.26 -74.01 11.55
CA ALA A 424 -52.93 -72.74 11.27
C ALA A 424 -53.93 -72.35 12.37
N ALA A 425 -54.43 -71.11 12.33
CA ALA A 425 -55.41 -70.62 13.30
C ALA A 425 -56.70 -71.46 13.32
N GLY A 426 -57.27 -71.65 14.52
CA GLY A 426 -58.46 -72.48 14.77
C GLY A 426 -58.17 -73.98 14.96
N VAL A 427 -56.91 -74.41 14.81
CA VAL A 427 -56.51 -75.81 15.01
C VAL A 427 -56.10 -76.05 16.47
N GLY A 428 -56.51 -77.19 17.05
CA GLY A 428 -56.25 -77.53 18.45
C GLY A 428 -54.76 -77.60 18.80
N CYS A 429 -54.38 -77.00 19.93
CA CYS A 429 -53.01 -76.88 20.41
C CYS A 429 -52.92 -77.09 21.93
N THR A 430 -51.75 -77.49 22.40
CA THR A 430 -51.39 -77.62 23.83
C THR A 430 -50.19 -76.78 24.21
N ASP A 431 -49.39 -76.34 23.24
CA ASP A 431 -48.23 -75.48 23.42
C ASP A 431 -48.13 -74.46 22.29
N LYS A 432 -47.59 -73.27 22.60
CA LYS A 432 -47.46 -72.16 21.65
C LYS A 432 -46.61 -72.48 20.42
N SER A 433 -45.63 -73.39 20.54
CA SER A 433 -44.77 -73.84 19.43
C SER A 433 -45.50 -74.63 18.35
N GLN A 434 -46.72 -75.12 18.64
CA GLN A 434 -47.53 -75.88 17.71
C GLN A 434 -48.31 -74.99 16.73
N CYS A 435 -48.34 -73.67 16.96
CA CYS A 435 -49.13 -72.73 16.20
C CYS A 435 -48.25 -71.86 15.32
N ALA A 436 -48.66 -71.65 14.07
CA ALA A 436 -47.95 -70.77 13.14
C ALA A 436 -47.90 -69.31 13.63
N SER A 437 -48.88 -68.88 14.43
CA SER A 437 -48.91 -67.57 15.09
C SER A 437 -48.00 -67.48 16.34
N GLY A 438 -47.51 -68.61 16.85
CA GLY A 438 -46.80 -68.65 18.13
C GLY A 438 -47.70 -68.42 19.35
N VAL A 439 -49.03 -68.46 19.19
CA VAL A 439 -50.02 -68.25 20.25
C VAL A 439 -51.04 -69.39 20.27
N CYS A 440 -51.10 -70.10 21.41
CA CYS A 440 -52.12 -71.10 21.70
C CYS A 440 -53.05 -70.52 22.78
N ASP A 441 -54.31 -70.22 22.43
CA ASP A 441 -55.26 -69.63 23.38
C ASP A 441 -55.61 -70.66 24.47
N GLY A 442 -55.24 -70.36 25.72
CA GLY A 442 -55.47 -71.23 26.86
C GLY A 442 -56.95 -71.51 27.18
N SER A 443 -57.86 -70.67 26.68
CA SER A 443 -59.31 -70.78 26.91
C SER A 443 -59.95 -71.73 25.89
N SER A 444 -59.65 -71.56 24.60
CA SER A 444 -60.19 -72.40 23.51
C SER A 444 -59.33 -73.62 23.20
N LYS A 445 -58.08 -73.67 23.69
CA LYS A 445 -57.05 -74.65 23.32
C LYS A 445 -56.83 -74.77 21.81
N THR A 446 -56.92 -73.65 21.10
CA THR A 446 -56.70 -73.57 19.65
C THR A 446 -55.70 -72.48 19.30
N CYS A 447 -55.03 -72.62 18.16
CA CYS A 447 -54.10 -71.62 17.65
C CYS A 447 -54.85 -70.34 17.32
N ALA A 448 -54.42 -69.22 17.89
CA ALA A 448 -55.04 -67.93 17.64
C ALA A 448 -54.53 -67.32 16.33
N ASP A 449 -55.33 -66.47 15.68
CA ASP A 449 -54.82 -65.59 14.62
C ASP A 449 -53.82 -64.58 15.21
N PRO A 450 -52.77 -64.19 14.46
CA PRO A 450 -51.86 -63.10 14.84
C PRO A 450 -52.64 -61.84 15.24
N SER A 451 -52.38 -61.29 16.44
CA SER A 451 -53.07 -60.12 16.97
C SER A 451 -52.08 -59.10 17.50
N TYR A 452 -52.39 -57.81 17.35
CA TYR A 452 -51.50 -56.69 17.70
C TYR A 452 -51.30 -56.43 19.21
N ASN A 453 -51.59 -57.42 20.05
CA ASN A 453 -51.58 -57.35 21.50
C ASN A 453 -51.45 -58.75 22.15
N ASP A 454 -50.82 -59.69 21.46
CA ASP A 454 -50.69 -61.09 21.88
C ASP A 454 -49.33 -61.43 22.52
N GLY A 455 -48.41 -60.46 22.61
CA GLY A 455 -47.15 -60.57 23.33
C GLY A 455 -46.03 -61.23 22.52
N VAL A 456 -46.21 -61.45 21.22
CA VAL A 456 -45.22 -62.09 20.35
C VAL A 456 -45.05 -61.31 19.04
N LEU A 457 -43.83 -61.23 18.51
CA LEU A 457 -43.59 -60.60 17.20
C LEU A 457 -44.06 -61.55 16.09
N ASN A 458 -45.29 -61.34 15.60
CA ASN A 458 -45.88 -62.13 14.52
C ASN A 458 -46.61 -61.23 13.50
N GLY A 459 -47.14 -61.80 12.42
CA GLY A 459 -47.85 -61.02 11.40
C GLY A 459 -46.98 -59.97 10.68
N ASP A 460 -47.48 -58.74 10.53
CA ASP A 460 -46.79 -57.62 9.88
C ASP A 460 -46.15 -56.62 10.85
N GLU A 461 -46.07 -56.98 12.13
CA GLU A 461 -45.45 -56.19 13.19
C GLU A 461 -43.94 -55.99 12.96
N THR A 462 -43.42 -54.87 13.44
CA THR A 462 -41.98 -54.56 13.39
C THR A 462 -41.31 -54.58 14.75
N GLY A 463 -42.09 -54.49 15.83
CA GLY A 463 -41.72 -54.82 17.20
C GLY A 463 -42.83 -55.62 17.87
N ILE A 464 -42.56 -56.25 19.02
CA ILE A 464 -43.57 -57.06 19.74
C ILE A 464 -44.81 -56.18 20.00
N ASP A 465 -45.95 -56.55 19.41
CA ASP A 465 -47.24 -55.85 19.50
C ASP A 465 -47.25 -54.41 18.94
N CYS A 466 -46.28 -54.03 18.10
CA CYS A 466 -46.16 -52.67 17.56
C CYS A 466 -45.61 -52.57 16.13
N GLY A 467 -45.97 -51.49 15.44
CA GLY A 467 -45.54 -51.22 14.06
C GLY A 467 -46.30 -52.02 13.00
N GLY A 468 -46.03 -51.77 11.71
CA GLY A 468 -46.82 -52.31 10.61
C GLY A 468 -48.24 -51.73 10.60
N LYS A 469 -49.26 -52.61 10.50
CA LYS A 469 -50.68 -52.22 10.63
C LYS A 469 -51.17 -52.14 12.08
N SER A 470 -50.32 -52.43 13.07
CA SER A 470 -50.69 -52.30 14.50
C SER A 470 -51.12 -50.85 14.82
N PRO A 471 -52.19 -50.67 15.62
CA PRO A 471 -52.56 -49.35 16.14
C PRO A 471 -51.52 -48.81 17.15
N ASN A 472 -50.68 -49.66 17.74
CA ASN A 472 -49.61 -49.25 18.65
C ASN A 472 -48.33 -48.98 17.84
N LYS A 473 -47.73 -47.81 18.03
CA LYS A 473 -46.41 -47.52 17.47
C LYS A 473 -45.31 -47.95 18.43
N CYS A 474 -44.15 -48.26 17.87
CA CYS A 474 -43.01 -48.77 18.60
C CYS A 474 -42.24 -47.64 19.31
N ALA A 475 -41.90 -47.90 20.57
CA ALA A 475 -41.06 -47.02 21.38
C ALA A 475 -39.60 -47.01 20.90
N GLN A 476 -38.80 -46.08 21.41
CA GLN A 476 -37.39 -45.94 21.06
C GLN A 476 -36.61 -47.24 21.33
N GLY A 477 -35.76 -47.65 20.38
CA GLY A 477 -34.94 -48.86 20.44
C GLY A 477 -35.66 -50.14 19.98
N ILE A 478 -36.91 -50.06 19.57
CA ILE A 478 -37.71 -51.19 19.06
C ILE A 478 -37.69 -51.20 17.53
N GLY A 479 -37.84 -52.39 16.93
CA GLY A 479 -37.75 -52.62 15.49
C GLY A 479 -38.79 -51.85 14.67
N CYS A 480 -38.37 -51.35 13.51
CA CYS A 480 -39.22 -50.64 12.56
C CYS A 480 -38.79 -50.93 11.11
N LYS A 481 -39.72 -50.78 10.16
CA LYS A 481 -39.43 -50.82 8.71
C LYS A 481 -39.67 -49.47 8.06
N VAL A 482 -40.65 -48.71 8.54
CA VAL A 482 -40.96 -47.36 8.10
C VAL A 482 -41.05 -46.43 9.30
N THR A 483 -40.85 -45.13 9.07
CA THR A 483 -40.98 -44.08 10.11
C THR A 483 -42.36 -44.08 10.78
N ALA A 484 -43.41 -44.49 10.05
CA ALA A 484 -44.76 -44.64 10.56
C ALA A 484 -44.92 -45.78 11.60
N ASP A 485 -43.92 -46.65 11.78
CA ASP A 485 -43.96 -47.70 12.80
C ASP A 485 -43.60 -47.17 14.20
N CYS A 486 -43.02 -45.95 14.30
CA CYS A 486 -42.45 -45.41 15.54
C CYS A 486 -43.29 -44.28 16.15
N ASP A 487 -43.40 -44.26 17.49
CA ASP A 487 -44.16 -43.22 18.24
C ASP A 487 -43.62 -41.79 17.99
N LYS A 488 -42.33 -41.67 17.70
CA LYS A 488 -41.64 -40.38 17.45
C LYS A 488 -41.21 -40.20 15.98
N ALA A 489 -41.83 -40.94 15.07
CA ALA A 489 -41.71 -40.78 13.62
C ALA A 489 -40.29 -40.93 12.99
N LEU A 490 -39.33 -41.56 13.68
CA LEU A 490 -37.98 -41.78 13.14
C LEU A 490 -37.59 -43.27 13.18
N CYS A 491 -37.36 -43.87 12.01
CA CYS A 491 -36.87 -45.23 11.85
C CYS A 491 -35.49 -45.20 11.17
N THR A 492 -34.43 -45.51 11.90
CA THR A 492 -33.05 -45.45 11.40
C THR A 492 -32.35 -46.77 11.71
N ASN A 493 -31.71 -47.36 10.71
CA ASN A 493 -31.07 -48.69 10.82
C ASN A 493 -31.99 -49.80 11.33
N GLY A 494 -33.29 -49.72 11.01
CA GLY A 494 -34.29 -50.70 11.41
C GLY A 494 -34.74 -50.60 12.88
N LEU A 495 -34.40 -49.51 13.59
CA LEU A 495 -34.82 -49.24 14.96
C LEU A 495 -35.43 -47.84 15.10
N CYS A 496 -36.43 -47.70 15.97
CA CYS A 496 -37.03 -46.42 16.31
C CYS A 496 -36.03 -45.56 17.10
N ALA A 497 -35.63 -44.41 16.57
CA ALA A 497 -34.64 -43.52 17.16
C ALA A 497 -35.30 -42.29 17.82
N ALA A 498 -34.55 -41.59 18.69
CA ALA A 498 -34.98 -40.29 19.18
C ALA A 498 -34.85 -39.25 18.06
N PRO A 499 -35.84 -38.36 17.90
CA PRO A 499 -35.79 -37.30 16.90
C PRO A 499 -34.63 -36.33 17.16
N THR A 500 -34.02 -35.84 16.09
CA THR A 500 -32.86 -34.92 16.13
C THR A 500 -33.06 -33.75 15.17
N CYS A 501 -32.43 -32.61 15.44
CA CYS A 501 -32.51 -31.42 14.58
C CYS A 501 -31.76 -31.53 13.23
N THR A 502 -31.59 -32.75 12.70
CA THR A 502 -30.86 -33.07 11.47
C THR A 502 -31.37 -34.38 10.84
N ASP A 503 -32.56 -34.86 11.22
CA ASP A 503 -33.09 -36.16 10.83
C ASP A 503 -33.95 -36.15 9.55
N GLY A 504 -34.14 -34.99 8.91
CA GLY A 504 -34.87 -34.81 7.67
C GLY A 504 -36.39 -34.73 7.85
N ILE A 505 -36.89 -34.67 9.08
CA ILE A 505 -38.32 -34.80 9.40
C ILE A 505 -38.73 -33.70 10.40
N MET A 506 -39.80 -32.96 10.09
CA MET A 506 -40.34 -31.92 10.98
C MET A 506 -40.96 -32.51 12.26
N ASN A 507 -40.16 -32.66 13.32
CA ASN A 507 -40.57 -33.29 14.59
C ASN A 507 -39.98 -32.54 15.82
N ASN A 508 -40.10 -33.08 17.04
CA ASN A 508 -39.46 -32.56 18.27
C ASN A 508 -39.65 -31.04 18.62
N GLY A 509 -40.72 -30.41 18.11
CA GLY A 509 -40.98 -28.98 18.30
C GLY A 509 -40.34 -28.07 17.26
N GLU A 510 -39.84 -28.63 16.15
CA GLU A 510 -39.34 -27.91 14.98
C GLU A 510 -40.45 -27.09 14.30
N THR A 511 -40.05 -25.93 13.79
CA THR A 511 -40.96 -25.02 13.06
C THR A 511 -40.78 -25.12 11.55
N TYR A 512 -39.71 -25.78 11.11
CA TYR A 512 -39.48 -26.26 9.75
C TYR A 512 -38.54 -27.48 9.81
N ILE A 513 -38.51 -28.34 8.78
CA ILE A 513 -37.71 -29.58 8.77
C ILE A 513 -36.27 -29.30 9.24
N ASP A 514 -35.86 -29.93 10.35
CA ASP A 514 -34.54 -29.86 10.99
C ASP A 514 -34.14 -28.49 11.55
N CYS A 515 -35.07 -27.54 11.71
CA CYS A 515 -34.73 -26.21 12.25
C CYS A 515 -35.91 -25.47 12.92
N GLY A 516 -35.53 -24.53 13.79
CA GLY A 516 -36.44 -23.68 14.53
C GLY A 516 -37.17 -24.39 15.67
N GLY A 517 -37.86 -23.61 16.51
CA GLY A 517 -38.38 -24.09 17.79
C GLY A 517 -37.38 -23.93 18.95
N LEU A 518 -37.77 -24.35 20.16
CA LEU A 518 -36.96 -24.17 21.38
C LEU A 518 -35.75 -25.13 21.47
N ASN A 519 -35.80 -26.24 20.74
CA ASN A 519 -34.85 -27.35 20.88
C ASN A 519 -33.85 -27.45 19.70
N CYS A 520 -34.02 -26.63 18.66
CA CYS A 520 -33.21 -26.69 17.44
C CYS A 520 -32.70 -25.30 17.05
N LEU A 521 -31.61 -25.27 16.26
CA LEU A 521 -31.02 -24.02 15.80
C LEU A 521 -32.02 -23.25 14.91
N PRO A 522 -31.99 -21.90 14.92
CA PRO A 522 -32.82 -21.10 14.03
C PRO A 522 -32.62 -21.45 12.56
N CYS A 523 -33.69 -21.38 11.79
CA CYS A 523 -33.70 -21.71 10.37
C CYS A 523 -32.93 -20.70 9.52
N ALA A 524 -32.24 -21.20 8.49
CA ALA A 524 -31.65 -20.39 7.43
C ALA A 524 -32.72 -19.73 6.53
N SER A 525 -32.31 -18.78 5.69
CA SER A 525 -33.19 -18.06 4.78
C SER A 525 -33.98 -18.97 3.83
N GLY A 526 -35.21 -18.57 3.49
CA GLY A 526 -36.14 -19.31 2.63
C GLY A 526 -36.89 -20.47 3.32
N LYS A 527 -36.62 -20.73 4.60
CA LYS A 527 -37.32 -21.74 5.41
C LYS A 527 -38.55 -21.12 6.08
N GLY A 528 -39.59 -21.92 6.31
CA GLY A 528 -40.86 -21.44 6.88
C GLY A 528 -40.71 -20.94 8.31
N CYS A 529 -41.41 -19.87 8.65
CA CYS A 529 -41.40 -19.26 9.98
C CYS A 529 -42.76 -18.64 10.34
N THR A 530 -42.98 -18.46 11.64
CA THR A 530 -44.14 -17.81 12.25
C THR A 530 -43.74 -16.69 13.21
N ASP A 531 -42.51 -16.71 13.72
CA ASP A 531 -41.93 -15.66 14.57
C ASP A 531 -40.47 -15.41 14.20
N LYS A 532 -40.01 -14.19 14.47
CA LYS A 532 -38.65 -13.74 14.15
C LYS A 532 -37.54 -14.53 14.85
N ALA A 533 -37.79 -15.07 16.05
CA ALA A 533 -36.80 -15.86 16.80
C ALA A 533 -36.48 -17.22 16.13
N GLN A 534 -37.31 -17.65 15.18
CA GLN A 534 -37.14 -18.91 14.47
C GLN A 534 -36.16 -18.80 13.30
N CYS A 535 -35.74 -17.59 12.93
CA CYS A 535 -34.86 -17.33 11.79
C CYS A 535 -33.47 -16.92 12.28
N ALA A 536 -32.44 -17.46 11.64
CA ALA A 536 -31.05 -17.10 11.92
C ALA A 536 -30.78 -15.61 11.65
N SER A 537 -31.48 -15.02 10.69
CA SER A 537 -31.48 -13.57 10.41
C SER A 537 -32.24 -12.74 11.45
N GLY A 538 -33.05 -13.36 12.32
CA GLY A 538 -33.97 -12.64 13.20
C GLY A 538 -35.10 -11.94 12.44
N VAL A 539 -35.35 -12.28 11.17
CA VAL A 539 -36.42 -11.70 10.33
C VAL A 539 -37.27 -12.81 9.72
N CYS A 540 -38.55 -12.80 10.06
CA CYS A 540 -39.56 -13.64 9.43
C CYS A 540 -40.47 -12.74 8.58
N ASP A 541 -40.45 -12.91 7.26
CA ASP A 541 -41.28 -12.11 6.36
C ASP A 541 -42.76 -12.45 6.58
N GLY A 542 -43.54 -11.46 7.02
CA GLY A 542 -44.97 -11.63 7.31
C GLY A 542 -45.83 -11.97 6.08
N THR A 543 -45.34 -11.73 4.86
CA THR A 543 -46.06 -12.03 3.62
C THR A 543 -45.80 -13.45 3.14
N SER A 544 -44.52 -13.81 2.98
CA SER A 544 -44.13 -15.16 2.53
C SER A 544 -44.15 -16.20 3.65
N LYS A 545 -44.18 -15.78 4.93
CA LYS A 545 -44.00 -16.62 6.12
C LYS A 545 -42.71 -17.46 6.04
N THR A 546 -41.66 -16.86 5.51
CA THR A 546 -40.33 -17.48 5.42
C THR A 546 -39.25 -16.58 5.99
N CYS A 547 -38.15 -17.19 6.45
CA CYS A 547 -36.99 -16.47 6.95
C CYS A 547 -36.36 -15.67 5.81
N ALA A 548 -36.23 -14.36 6.01
CA ALA A 548 -35.59 -13.49 5.03
C ALA A 548 -34.07 -13.55 5.18
N ASP A 549 -33.36 -13.29 4.07
CA ASP A 549 -31.92 -13.02 4.14
C ASP A 549 -31.65 -11.76 4.99
N PRO A 550 -30.54 -11.70 5.73
CA PRO A 550 -30.06 -10.48 6.38
C PRO A 550 -30.01 -9.32 5.36
N SER A 551 -30.59 -8.18 5.70
CA SER A 551 -30.70 -7.04 4.78
C SER A 551 -30.43 -5.73 5.51
N TYR A 552 -29.72 -4.82 4.84
CA TYR A 552 -29.34 -3.49 5.35
C TYR A 552 -30.49 -2.48 5.46
N SER A 553 -31.72 -2.94 5.68
CA SER A 553 -32.94 -2.15 5.79
C SER A 553 -34.08 -2.91 6.48
N ASP A 554 -33.76 -3.95 7.26
CA ASP A 554 -34.72 -4.83 7.91
C ASP A 554 -34.99 -4.47 9.39
N GLN A 555 -34.33 -3.42 9.89
CA GLN A 555 -34.44 -2.88 11.24
C GLN A 555 -33.94 -3.83 12.34
N VAL A 556 -33.12 -4.81 11.98
CA VAL A 556 -32.53 -5.78 12.91
C VAL A 556 -31.01 -5.79 12.72
N LEU A 557 -30.25 -5.72 13.81
CA LEU A 557 -28.79 -5.92 13.75
C LEU A 557 -28.51 -7.40 13.46
N ASN A 558 -28.24 -7.74 12.21
CA ASN A 558 -27.94 -9.09 11.77
C ASN A 558 -26.80 -9.09 10.71
N GLY A 559 -26.39 -10.28 10.24
CA GLY A 559 -25.29 -10.37 9.27
C GLY A 559 -23.96 -9.83 9.80
N ASP A 560 -23.27 -9.02 9.00
CA ASP A 560 -21.98 -8.38 9.33
C ASP A 560 -22.12 -6.91 9.79
N GLU A 561 -23.35 -6.45 9.98
CA GLU A 561 -23.64 -5.10 10.46
C GLU A 561 -23.02 -4.81 11.83
N THR A 562 -22.69 -3.55 12.06
CA THR A 562 -22.15 -3.09 13.34
C THR A 562 -23.10 -2.17 14.10
N GLY A 563 -24.10 -1.62 13.41
CA GLY A 563 -25.30 -1.00 13.96
C GLY A 563 -26.53 -1.47 13.19
N ILE A 564 -27.74 -1.23 13.73
CA ILE A 564 -28.99 -1.65 13.07
C ILE A 564 -29.02 -1.05 11.66
N ASP A 565 -29.03 -1.91 10.63
CA ASP A 565 -29.04 -1.55 9.20
C ASP A 565 -27.79 -0.78 8.70
N CYS A 566 -26.68 -0.77 9.45
CA CYS A 566 -25.49 0.02 9.10
C CYS A 566 -24.14 -0.63 9.48
N GLY A 567 -23.08 -0.23 8.78
CA GLY A 567 -21.72 -0.74 9.00
C GLY A 567 -21.46 -2.12 8.38
N GLY A 568 -20.22 -2.60 8.48
CA GLY A 568 -19.78 -3.79 7.73
C GLY A 568 -19.80 -3.55 6.22
N THR A 569 -20.41 -4.48 5.49
CA THR A 569 -20.64 -4.37 4.04
C THR A 569 -21.89 -3.57 3.66
N SER A 570 -22.65 -3.06 4.64
CA SER A 570 -23.81 -2.19 4.39
C SER A 570 -23.44 -0.93 3.60
N PRO A 571 -24.27 -0.53 2.61
CA PRO A 571 -24.12 0.76 1.94
C PRO A 571 -24.39 1.95 2.87
N ASN A 572 -25.12 1.73 3.98
CA ASN A 572 -25.39 2.76 4.99
C ASN A 572 -24.28 2.74 6.04
N LYS A 573 -23.66 3.90 6.27
CA LYS A 573 -22.69 4.05 7.36
C LYS A 573 -23.43 4.45 8.65
N CYS A 574 -22.84 4.07 9.78
CA CYS A 574 -23.42 4.27 11.10
C CYS A 574 -23.21 5.69 11.60
N ALA A 575 -24.29 6.27 12.13
CA ALA A 575 -24.28 7.59 12.74
C ALA A 575 -23.50 7.60 14.07
N GLN A 576 -23.18 8.79 14.56
CA GLN A 576 -22.47 8.95 15.85
C GLN A 576 -23.21 8.26 17.00
N GLY A 577 -22.48 7.49 17.82
CA GLY A 577 -22.99 6.75 18.97
C GLY A 577 -23.50 5.34 18.65
N ILE A 578 -23.48 4.94 17.37
CA ILE A 578 -23.86 3.60 16.92
C ILE A 578 -22.62 2.70 16.83
N GLY A 579 -22.81 1.38 16.95
CA GLY A 579 -21.72 0.41 16.99
C GLY A 579 -20.89 0.34 15.69
N CYS A 580 -19.59 0.09 15.84
CA CYS A 580 -18.63 -0.06 14.75
C CYS A 580 -17.53 -1.05 15.13
N LYS A 581 -16.91 -1.69 14.13
CA LYS A 581 -15.69 -2.51 14.28
C LYS A 581 -14.49 -1.84 13.62
N VAL A 582 -14.70 -1.18 12.49
CA VAL A 582 -13.69 -0.42 11.75
C VAL A 582 -14.17 1.00 11.49
N THR A 583 -13.23 1.90 11.24
CA THR A 583 -13.52 3.31 10.91
C THR A 583 -14.46 3.43 9.71
N ALA A 584 -14.33 2.53 8.72
CA ALA A 584 -15.18 2.49 7.54
C ALA A 584 -16.67 2.19 7.82
N ASP A 585 -17.03 1.77 9.04
CA ASP A 585 -18.43 1.53 9.42
C ASP A 585 -19.17 2.84 9.71
N CYS A 586 -18.46 3.95 9.95
CA CYS A 586 -19.04 5.20 10.45
C CYS A 586 -19.14 6.28 9.36
N ASP A 587 -20.22 7.08 9.40
CA ASP A 587 -20.45 8.21 8.47
C ASP A 587 -19.30 9.23 8.47
N LYS A 588 -18.61 9.36 9.61
CA LYS A 588 -17.47 10.28 9.81
C LYS A 588 -16.13 9.55 9.91
N ALA A 589 -16.08 8.29 9.49
CA ALA A 589 -14.87 7.49 9.43
C ALA A 589 -14.09 7.36 10.76
N LEU A 590 -14.73 7.50 11.93
CA LEU A 590 -14.06 7.37 13.23
C LEU A 590 -14.78 6.35 14.13
N CYS A 591 -14.10 5.24 14.42
CA CYS A 591 -14.59 4.19 15.31
C CYS A 591 -13.71 4.11 16.56
N THR A 592 -14.26 4.51 17.71
CA THR A 592 -13.52 4.58 18.97
C THR A 592 -14.29 3.83 20.05
N ASN A 593 -13.63 2.89 20.74
CA ASN A 593 -14.25 2.02 21.74
C ASN A 593 -15.49 1.25 21.22
N GLY A 594 -15.47 0.87 19.94
CA GLY A 594 -16.58 0.16 19.30
C GLY A 594 -17.82 1.01 19.01
N LEU A 595 -17.72 2.34 19.11
CA LEU A 595 -18.80 3.29 18.77
C LEU A 595 -18.31 4.35 17.78
N CYS A 596 -19.18 4.75 16.86
CA CYS A 596 -18.90 5.84 15.94
C CYS A 596 -18.79 7.16 16.70
N ALA A 597 -17.63 7.79 16.63
CA ALA A 597 -17.35 9.03 17.35
C ALA A 597 -17.49 10.25 16.43
N ALA A 598 -17.51 11.45 17.03
CA ALA A 598 -17.44 12.69 16.27
C ALA A 598 -16.02 12.88 15.72
N ALA A 599 -15.93 13.29 14.45
CA ALA A 599 -14.72 13.81 13.80
C ALA A 599 -13.95 14.78 14.70
N THR A 600 -12.63 14.60 14.79
CA THR A 600 -11.73 15.47 15.56
C THR A 600 -10.54 15.92 14.73
N CYS A 601 -10.01 17.12 14.98
CA CYS A 601 -8.87 17.70 14.27
C CYS A 601 -7.50 17.09 14.62
N SER A 602 -7.45 15.81 14.96
CA SER A 602 -6.24 15.13 15.44
C SER A 602 -6.39 13.59 15.46
N ASP A 603 -7.30 13.03 14.67
CA ASP A 603 -7.56 11.59 14.62
C ASP A 603 -6.86 10.85 13.46
N GLY A 604 -6.10 11.54 12.62
CA GLY A 604 -5.32 10.96 11.53
C GLY A 604 -6.12 10.74 10.26
N ILE A 605 -7.37 11.20 10.20
CA ILE A 605 -8.31 10.89 9.12
C ILE A 605 -8.95 12.19 8.62
N LYS A 606 -8.92 12.44 7.30
CA LYS A 606 -9.63 13.59 6.71
C LYS A 606 -11.14 13.39 6.82
N ASN A 607 -11.76 13.93 7.87
CA ASN A 607 -13.19 13.79 8.15
C ASN A 607 -13.79 15.11 8.68
N GLY A 608 -15.12 15.17 8.82
CA GLY A 608 -15.77 16.37 9.37
C GLY A 608 -15.63 17.62 8.49
N VAL A 609 -15.15 18.73 9.08
CA VAL A 609 -15.04 20.04 8.40
C VAL A 609 -13.64 20.35 7.89
N GLU A 610 -12.73 19.38 7.97
CA GLU A 610 -11.33 19.51 7.59
C GLU A 610 -11.16 19.65 6.08
N THR A 611 -10.16 20.42 5.66
CA THR A 611 -9.79 20.53 4.25
C THR A 611 -8.62 19.61 3.88
N ASP A 612 -7.79 19.22 4.85
CA ASP A 612 -6.82 18.13 4.75
C ASP A 612 -6.77 17.36 6.08
N VAL A 613 -6.12 16.19 6.13
CA VAL A 613 -6.06 15.32 7.32
C VAL A 613 -5.73 16.12 8.58
N ASP A 614 -6.67 16.18 9.52
CA ASP A 614 -6.58 16.86 10.83
C ASP A 614 -6.38 18.39 10.78
N CYS A 615 -6.56 19.05 9.63
CA CYS A 615 -6.32 20.49 9.51
C CYS A 615 -7.23 21.20 8.51
N GLY A 616 -7.30 22.53 8.68
CA GLY A 616 -8.05 23.43 7.82
C GLY A 616 -9.57 23.39 8.04
N GLY A 617 -10.29 24.21 7.28
CA GLY A 617 -11.72 24.43 7.49
C GLY A 617 -12.01 25.32 8.70
N SER A 618 -13.29 25.39 9.07
CA SER A 618 -13.79 26.41 10.01
C SER A 618 -13.53 26.12 11.50
N LYS A 619 -13.13 24.89 11.86
CA LYS A 619 -12.96 24.47 13.27
C LYS A 619 -11.60 23.90 13.61
N CYS A 620 -10.78 23.54 12.62
CA CYS A 620 -9.46 22.96 12.86
C CYS A 620 -8.36 23.99 12.65
N SER A 621 -7.17 23.69 13.18
CA SER A 621 -6.00 24.54 13.00
C SER A 621 -5.65 24.66 11.51
N PRO A 622 -5.15 25.81 11.04
CA PRO A 622 -4.77 25.98 9.65
C PRO A 622 -3.68 24.98 9.24
N CYS A 623 -3.78 24.47 8.02
CA CYS A 623 -2.87 23.51 7.44
C CYS A 623 -1.51 24.10 7.06
N ASP A 624 -0.46 23.28 7.20
CA ASP A 624 0.89 23.58 6.74
C ASP A 624 1.02 23.57 5.21
N ALA A 625 2.19 23.94 4.70
CA ALA A 625 2.47 23.99 3.27
C ALA A 625 2.21 22.64 2.56
N ASN A 626 1.74 22.70 1.32
CA ASN A 626 1.37 21.58 0.44
C ASN A 626 0.15 20.75 0.87
N LYS A 627 -0.46 21.05 2.01
CA LYS A 627 -1.73 20.45 2.44
C LYS A 627 -2.91 21.01 1.66
N ILE A 628 -3.97 20.23 1.51
CA ILE A 628 -5.17 20.58 0.73
C ILE A 628 -5.96 21.69 1.44
N CYS A 629 -6.38 22.69 0.67
CA CYS A 629 -7.18 23.80 1.17
C CYS A 629 -8.35 24.09 0.23
N SER A 630 -9.43 24.62 0.80
CA SER A 630 -10.61 25.12 0.05
C SER A 630 -10.64 26.65 0.00
N GLY A 631 -9.89 27.32 0.87
CA GLY A 631 -9.70 28.76 0.86
C GLY A 631 -8.51 29.21 1.69
N ASN A 632 -8.18 30.50 1.59
CA ASN A 632 -7.02 31.09 2.26
C ASN A 632 -7.01 30.92 3.79
N GLY A 633 -8.18 30.88 4.43
CA GLY A 633 -8.31 30.68 5.87
C GLY A 633 -7.89 29.29 6.35
N ASP A 634 -7.82 28.32 5.45
CA ASP A 634 -7.45 26.94 5.77
C ASP A 634 -5.93 26.77 5.90
N CYS A 635 -5.13 27.77 5.56
CA CYS A 635 -3.68 27.67 5.47
C CYS A 635 -2.99 28.52 6.53
N ALA A 636 -1.94 27.96 7.15
CA ALA A 636 -1.06 28.71 8.05
C ALA A 636 -0.41 29.91 7.32
N SER A 637 -0.14 29.76 6.02
CA SER A 637 0.36 30.83 5.15
C SER A 637 -0.70 31.86 4.73
N LYS A 638 -1.96 31.64 5.07
CA LYS A 638 -3.13 32.39 4.58
C LYS A 638 -3.26 32.45 3.05
N ASN A 639 -2.62 31.53 2.34
CA ASN A 639 -2.59 31.55 0.89
C ASN A 639 -2.83 30.13 0.34
N CYS A 640 -4.03 29.92 -0.20
CA CYS A 640 -4.44 28.68 -0.85
C CYS A 640 -4.28 28.85 -2.36
N VAL A 641 -3.32 28.16 -2.96
CA VAL A 641 -3.01 28.23 -4.40
C VAL A 641 -3.16 26.84 -5.00
N SER A 642 -3.96 26.72 -6.06
CA SER A 642 -4.21 25.44 -6.74
C SER A 642 -4.68 24.33 -5.78
N LEU A 643 -5.60 24.68 -4.87
CA LEU A 643 -6.15 23.80 -3.83
C LEU A 643 -5.12 23.26 -2.82
N LYS A 644 -3.93 23.88 -2.72
CA LYS A 644 -2.91 23.56 -1.73
C LYS A 644 -2.43 24.81 -0.99
N CYS A 645 -2.14 24.66 0.28
CA CYS A 645 -1.56 25.73 1.08
C CYS A 645 -0.17 26.05 0.53
N ALA A 646 -0.01 27.27 0.04
CA ALA A 646 1.28 27.76 -0.41
C ALA A 646 2.25 27.76 0.77
N ALA A 647 3.52 27.48 0.49
CA ALA A 647 4.57 27.69 1.48
C ALA A 647 4.52 29.13 1.97
N ILE A 648 4.71 29.33 3.28
CA ILE A 648 4.97 30.66 3.83
C ILE A 648 6.19 31.17 3.07
N ALA A 649 6.08 32.32 2.41
CA ALA A 649 7.18 32.93 1.69
C ALA A 649 8.26 33.31 2.72
N THR A 650 9.18 32.38 2.99
CA THR A 650 10.46 32.67 3.61
C THR A 650 11.29 33.43 2.57
N PRO A 651 12.02 34.49 2.96
CA PRO A 651 12.96 35.12 2.05
C PRO A 651 13.94 34.05 1.56
N THR A 652 13.92 33.73 0.27
CA THR A 652 14.76 32.67 -0.34
C THR A 652 16.20 33.14 -0.60
N GLY A 653 16.58 34.30 -0.09
CA GLY A 653 17.90 34.89 -0.26
C GLY A 653 18.52 35.31 1.07
N PRO A 654 19.83 35.60 1.07
CA PRO A 654 20.52 36.11 2.24
C PRO A 654 19.87 37.39 2.75
N TYR A 655 19.75 37.50 4.07
CA TYR A 655 19.30 38.72 4.74
C TYR A 655 20.40 39.77 4.71
N SER A 656 21.63 39.39 5.01
CA SER A 656 22.80 40.28 5.00
C SER A 656 23.99 39.56 4.39
N PHE A 657 24.84 40.31 3.67
CA PHE A 657 26.00 39.76 3.01
C PHE A 657 27.14 40.77 2.99
N TRP A 658 28.28 40.37 3.57
CA TRP A 658 29.52 41.14 3.60
C TRP A 658 30.58 40.45 2.73
N PRO A 659 30.80 40.92 1.49
CA PRO A 659 31.76 40.31 0.57
C PRO A 659 33.22 40.45 1.00
N MET A 660 33.54 41.37 1.92
CA MET A 660 34.92 41.71 2.31
C MET A 660 35.81 42.24 1.19
N GLU A 661 35.21 42.75 0.11
CA GLU A 661 35.89 43.32 -1.06
C GLU A 661 36.46 44.73 -0.78
N ASN A 662 37.53 44.76 0.02
CA ASN A 662 38.25 45.97 0.46
C ASN A 662 37.43 46.92 1.36
N ASN A 663 36.30 46.47 1.87
CA ASN A 663 35.46 47.19 2.82
C ASN A 663 34.60 46.20 3.62
N ALA A 664 33.94 46.68 4.68
CA ALA A 664 33.05 45.90 5.53
C ALA A 664 31.57 46.28 5.32
N LEU A 665 31.20 46.69 4.10
CA LEU A 665 29.82 47.06 3.77
C LEU A 665 28.96 45.82 3.59
N ASP A 666 27.74 45.90 4.12
CA ASP A 666 26.67 44.94 3.80
C ASP A 666 25.95 45.42 2.53
N ILE A 667 25.94 44.59 1.50
CA ILE A 667 25.34 44.94 0.21
C ILE A 667 23.84 44.62 0.09
N ILE A 668 23.23 44.08 1.15
CA ILE A 668 21.81 43.66 1.16
C ILE A 668 20.98 44.42 2.19
N SER A 669 21.21 44.21 3.49
CA SER A 669 20.35 44.80 4.54
C SER A 669 20.80 46.16 5.06
N GLY A 670 22.00 46.60 4.68
CA GLY A 670 22.60 47.82 5.21
C GLY A 670 23.19 47.69 6.61
N LEU A 671 23.37 46.47 7.15
CA LEU A 671 24.11 46.19 8.39
C LEU A 671 25.63 46.33 8.21
N SER A 672 26.07 47.45 7.64
CA SER A 672 27.46 47.71 7.34
C SER A 672 28.29 47.86 8.62
N GLY A 673 29.48 47.25 8.62
CA GLY A 673 30.43 47.28 9.71
C GLY A 673 31.49 48.36 9.55
N THR A 674 32.22 48.61 10.65
CA THR A 674 33.40 49.47 10.67
C THR A 674 34.61 48.70 11.20
N GLY A 675 35.76 48.84 10.54
CA GLY A 675 36.99 48.20 10.98
C GLY A 675 37.56 48.87 12.23
N VAL A 676 37.79 48.08 13.28
CA VAL A 676 38.42 48.53 14.52
C VAL A 676 39.92 48.22 14.49
N ASN A 677 40.75 49.20 14.85
CA ASN A 677 42.22 49.14 14.79
C ASN A 677 42.78 48.88 13.37
N SER A 678 42.11 49.45 12.36
CA SER A 678 42.52 49.43 10.96
C SER A 678 42.86 48.03 10.40
N PRO A 679 41.88 47.12 10.33
CA PRO A 679 42.03 45.87 9.58
C PRO A 679 42.48 46.14 8.14
N THR A 680 43.18 45.16 7.57
CA THR A 680 43.66 45.25 6.18
C THR A 680 42.97 44.21 5.32
N TYR A 681 43.08 44.35 4.00
CA TYR A 681 42.49 43.41 3.05
C TYR A 681 43.60 42.81 2.19
N VAL A 682 43.54 41.52 1.93
CA VAL A 682 44.56 40.78 1.16
C VAL A 682 43.98 40.18 -0.10
N THR A 683 44.81 40.04 -1.12
CA THR A 683 44.45 39.43 -2.40
C THR A 683 45.43 38.28 -2.73
N PRO A 684 44.98 37.17 -3.33
CA PRO A 684 43.58 36.87 -3.65
C PRO A 684 42.75 36.49 -2.40
N GLY A 685 41.46 36.82 -2.42
CA GLY A 685 40.48 36.24 -1.49
C GLY A 685 40.21 34.76 -1.78
N ILE A 686 39.21 34.17 -1.13
CA ILE A 686 38.89 32.73 -1.29
C ILE A 686 38.49 32.38 -2.73
N THR A 687 37.92 33.35 -3.43
CA THR A 687 37.47 33.19 -4.81
C THR A 687 38.65 33.24 -5.81
N GLY A 688 39.90 33.33 -5.35
CA GLY A 688 41.08 33.44 -6.21
C GLY A 688 41.21 34.80 -6.89
N THR A 689 40.26 35.72 -6.66
CA THR A 689 40.27 37.14 -7.01
C THR A 689 39.69 37.96 -5.86
N GLY A 690 39.64 39.28 -6.01
CA GLY A 690 39.08 40.13 -4.98
C GLY A 690 39.95 40.14 -3.72
N TYR A 691 39.31 40.48 -2.60
CA TYR A 691 39.95 40.68 -1.31
C TYR A 691 39.29 39.85 -0.22
N ALA A 692 40.11 39.31 0.69
CA ALA A 692 39.66 38.80 1.98
C ALA A 692 40.07 39.76 3.10
N LEU A 693 39.24 39.84 4.15
CA LEU A 693 39.53 40.62 5.35
C LEU A 693 40.66 39.95 6.14
N LYS A 694 41.78 40.64 6.34
CA LYS A 694 42.89 40.20 7.20
C LYS A 694 42.77 40.82 8.59
N LEU A 695 42.75 39.94 9.59
CA LEU A 695 42.73 40.29 11.00
C LEU A 695 43.97 39.79 11.72
N ILE A 696 44.60 40.68 12.47
CA ILE A 696 45.76 40.39 13.31
C ILE A 696 45.35 40.51 14.77
N ARG A 697 45.37 39.38 15.48
CA ARG A 697 44.96 39.32 16.89
C ARG A 697 45.81 40.24 17.79
N SER A 698 47.13 40.25 17.61
CA SER A 698 48.05 41.07 18.41
C SER A 698 47.85 42.58 18.23
N SER A 699 47.21 42.98 17.14
CA SER A 699 46.85 44.38 16.84
C SER A 699 45.41 44.73 17.23
N ASN A 700 44.71 43.81 17.91
CA ASN A 700 43.34 43.98 18.37
C ASN A 700 42.33 44.31 17.25
N GLN A 701 42.48 43.70 16.07
CA GLN A 701 41.69 44.01 14.88
C GLN A 701 40.41 43.18 14.78
N TYR A 702 39.30 43.79 14.34
CA TYR A 702 38.02 43.15 14.05
C TYR A 702 37.07 44.12 13.33
N ILE A 703 35.89 43.66 12.92
CA ILE A 703 34.80 44.51 12.41
C ILE A 703 33.73 44.65 13.49
N ASN A 704 33.29 45.89 13.74
CA ASN A 704 32.17 46.21 14.61
C ASN A 704 30.96 46.65 13.78
N ILE A 705 29.83 45.96 13.96
CA ILE A 705 28.54 46.33 13.38
C ILE A 705 27.67 46.84 14.55
N PRO A 706 27.55 48.17 14.71
CA PRO A 706 26.92 48.76 15.89
C PRO A 706 25.41 48.50 15.93
N THR A 707 24.79 48.30 14.76
CA THR A 707 23.38 47.96 14.62
C THR A 707 23.14 46.49 14.96
N TYR A 708 22.19 46.23 15.84
CA TYR A 708 21.84 44.87 16.22
C TYR A 708 20.78 44.27 15.28
N LYS A 709 20.79 42.94 15.16
CA LYS A 709 19.71 42.15 14.59
C LYS A 709 19.19 41.22 15.69
N SER A 710 17.88 41.23 15.94
CA SER A 710 17.27 40.24 16.83
C SER A 710 17.19 38.89 16.13
N PHE A 711 17.68 37.83 16.79
CA PHE A 711 17.52 36.43 16.37
C PHE A 711 16.55 35.66 17.29
N ALA A 712 16.07 36.28 18.37
CA ALA A 712 15.09 35.69 19.26
C ALA A 712 13.84 35.23 18.49
N SER A 713 13.37 34.02 18.81
CA SER A 713 12.17 33.43 18.19
C SER A 713 12.24 33.26 16.67
N THR A 714 13.44 33.13 16.10
CA THR A 714 13.62 32.95 14.65
C THR A 714 14.66 31.88 14.34
N SER A 715 14.43 31.12 13.26
CA SER A 715 15.47 30.29 12.66
C SER A 715 16.45 31.19 11.90
N PHE A 716 17.73 30.84 11.89
CA PHE A 716 18.75 31.61 11.19
C PHE A 716 19.91 30.73 10.75
N THR A 717 20.70 31.23 9.81
CA THR A 717 21.95 30.61 9.37
C THR A 717 23.03 31.67 9.23
N VAL A 718 24.21 31.43 9.78
CA VAL A 718 25.41 32.26 9.56
C VAL A 718 26.47 31.39 8.91
N GLU A 719 27.03 31.83 7.79
CA GLU A 719 28.11 31.13 7.10
C GLU A 719 29.19 32.08 6.60
N MET A 720 30.40 31.55 6.43
CA MET A 720 31.57 32.33 5.99
C MET A 720 32.72 31.41 5.57
N TRP A 721 33.64 31.97 4.79
CA TRP A 721 34.95 31.39 4.54
C TRP A 721 35.98 31.91 5.53
N ILE A 722 36.80 31.02 6.07
CA ILE A 722 37.87 31.36 7.01
C ILE A 722 39.20 30.72 6.65
N TYR A 723 40.28 31.44 6.94
CA TYR A 723 41.66 30.95 6.87
C TYR A 723 42.37 31.33 8.16
N PRO A 724 42.33 30.47 9.20
CA PRO A 724 43.05 30.75 10.44
C PRO A 724 44.56 30.65 10.20
N THR A 725 45.32 31.69 10.52
CA THR A 725 46.80 31.65 10.40
C THR A 725 47.48 31.08 11.64
N THR A 726 46.78 31.15 12.78
CA THR A 726 47.25 30.65 14.07
C THR A 726 46.14 29.88 14.75
N LEU A 727 46.40 28.63 15.13
CA LEU A 727 45.52 27.81 15.97
C LEU A 727 46.36 27.18 17.09
N GLY A 728 45.90 27.29 18.34
CA GLY A 728 46.55 26.64 19.50
C GLY A 728 46.85 27.59 20.67
N GLY A 729 47.58 27.09 21.67
CA GLY A 729 48.01 27.88 22.84
C GLY A 729 46.92 28.22 23.86
N GLY A 730 45.78 27.51 23.84
CA GLY A 730 44.66 27.74 24.76
C GLY A 730 43.84 29.00 24.50
N ALA A 731 44.06 29.66 23.36
CA ALA A 731 43.32 30.86 22.96
C ALA A 731 41.99 30.51 22.27
N ASN A 732 40.97 31.34 22.48
CA ASN A 732 39.68 31.30 21.77
C ASN A 732 39.68 32.33 20.64
N TYR A 733 39.13 31.97 19.48
CA TYR A 733 39.12 32.81 18.28
C TYR A 733 37.68 32.95 17.76
N GLY A 734 37.04 34.08 18.04
CA GLY A 734 35.67 34.41 17.63
C GLY A 734 35.61 34.89 16.18
N LEU A 735 34.67 34.32 15.42
CA LEU A 735 34.43 34.62 14.01
C LEU A 735 33.22 35.52 13.82
N PHE A 736 32.15 35.23 14.55
CA PHE A 736 30.94 36.04 14.56
C PHE A 736 30.33 35.98 15.96
N GLY A 737 29.92 37.12 16.48
CA GLY A 737 29.38 37.17 17.84
C GLY A 737 28.33 38.25 18.01
N GLN A 738 27.32 37.95 18.82
CA GLN A 738 26.37 38.92 19.33
C GLN A 738 26.08 38.62 20.79
N TYR A 739 26.44 39.57 21.65
CA TYR A 739 26.29 39.44 23.10
C TYR A 739 25.21 40.39 23.61
N GLU A 740 24.21 39.84 24.31
CA GLU A 740 23.24 40.61 25.08
C GLU A 740 23.53 40.54 26.59
N ALA A 741 23.71 39.32 27.13
CA ALA A 741 23.91 39.09 28.55
C ALA A 741 24.63 37.78 28.84
N THR A 742 25.28 37.69 30.00
CA THR A 742 25.93 36.47 30.52
C THR A 742 24.90 35.49 31.10
N SER A 743 23.94 35.06 30.27
CA SER A 743 22.84 34.16 30.64
C SER A 743 22.56 33.16 29.53
N THR A 744 22.09 31.97 29.91
CA THR A 744 21.76 30.89 28.97
C THR A 744 20.80 31.37 27.90
N ASP A 745 21.12 31.08 26.64
CA ASP A 745 20.37 31.40 25.44
C ASP A 745 20.34 32.88 25.00
N HIS A 746 21.12 33.77 25.64
CA HIS A 746 21.17 35.21 25.29
C HIS A 746 22.46 35.64 24.57
N ASP A 747 23.32 34.70 24.19
CA ASP A 747 24.65 35.04 23.70
C ASP A 747 25.09 34.15 22.55
N LEU A 748 25.17 34.72 21.37
CA LEU A 748 25.57 34.03 20.15
C LEU A 748 27.08 34.11 19.97
N LEU A 749 27.75 32.96 20.04
CA LEU A 749 29.18 32.82 19.83
C LEU A 749 29.48 31.77 18.75
N LEU A 750 30.11 32.22 17.66
CA LEU A 750 30.69 31.37 16.62
C LEU A 750 32.21 31.50 16.71
N ALA A 751 32.90 30.45 17.16
CA ALA A 751 34.33 30.53 17.46
C ALA A 751 35.09 29.23 17.28
N ILE A 752 36.40 29.34 17.10
CA ILE A 752 37.34 28.23 17.19
C ILE A 752 37.90 28.19 18.63
N ILE A 753 37.67 27.08 19.33
CA ILE A 753 38.09 26.87 20.72
C ILE A 753 38.78 25.51 20.78
N GLY A 754 40.04 25.48 21.22
CA GLY A 754 40.80 24.22 21.23
C GLY A 754 40.99 23.60 19.84
N ALA A 755 41.07 24.43 18.80
CA ALA A 755 41.17 24.05 17.39
C ALA A 755 39.92 23.34 16.79
N THR A 756 38.81 23.25 17.52
CA THR A 756 37.52 22.82 16.96
C THR A 756 36.56 24.01 16.88
N PHE A 757 35.56 23.91 16.01
CA PHE A 757 34.56 24.95 15.84
C PHE A 757 33.42 24.81 16.86
N ARG A 758 32.91 25.93 17.37
CA ARG A 758 31.82 25.99 18.35
C ARG A 758 30.75 26.96 17.90
N PHE A 759 29.51 26.50 18.03
CA PHE A 759 28.30 27.30 17.90
C PHE A 759 27.58 27.31 19.26
N SER A 760 27.68 28.42 19.97
CA SER A 760 27.29 28.52 21.39
C SER A 760 26.20 29.55 21.59
N PHE A 761 25.25 29.21 22.47
CA PHE A 761 24.22 30.08 23.02
C PHE A 761 24.46 30.42 24.50
N TYR A 762 25.70 30.23 24.97
CA TYR A 762 26.09 30.27 26.38
C TYR A 762 25.41 29.19 27.23
N GLY A 763 26.13 28.09 27.50
CA GLY A 763 25.60 26.97 28.30
C GLY A 763 24.86 25.92 27.47
N ASP A 764 24.34 26.30 26.30
CA ASP A 764 23.72 25.43 25.30
C ASP A 764 24.56 25.44 24.00
N ASP A 765 25.66 24.68 24.02
CA ASP A 765 26.72 24.73 23.02
C ASP A 765 26.72 23.51 22.09
N ALA A 766 26.70 23.73 20.78
CA ALA A 766 27.10 22.74 19.79
C ALA A 766 28.62 22.81 19.56
N ASN A 767 29.30 21.67 19.74
CA ASN A 767 30.74 21.55 19.61
C ASN A 767 31.09 20.62 18.45
N SER A 768 31.86 21.11 17.48
CA SER A 768 32.35 20.34 16.36
C SER A 768 33.34 19.26 16.80
N GLY A 769 33.28 18.09 16.16
CA GLY A 769 34.25 17.01 16.32
C GLY A 769 35.50 17.17 15.44
N THR A 770 35.44 18.02 14.42
CA THR A 770 36.52 18.23 13.46
C THR A 770 37.57 19.21 14.02
N THR A 771 38.83 18.76 14.01
CA THR A 771 39.98 19.61 14.33
C THR A 771 40.45 20.36 13.09
N LEU A 772 40.44 21.69 13.15
CA LEU A 772 40.90 22.57 12.07
C LEU A 772 42.42 22.73 12.10
N SER A 773 43.02 22.87 10.93
CA SER A 773 44.45 23.15 10.77
C SER A 773 44.67 24.62 10.41
N ALA A 774 45.74 25.22 10.93
CA ALA A 774 46.13 26.55 10.52
C ALA A 774 46.58 26.55 9.05
N ASN A 775 46.49 27.71 8.41
CA ASN A 775 46.89 27.95 7.02
C ASN A 775 46.11 27.11 6.00
N THR A 776 44.82 26.92 6.23
CA THR A 776 43.90 26.19 5.34
C THR A 776 42.57 26.94 5.27
N TRP A 777 41.98 27.04 4.08
CA TRP A 777 40.65 27.60 3.90
C TRP A 777 39.58 26.59 4.32
N TYR A 778 38.59 27.06 5.05
CA TYR A 778 37.40 26.31 5.42
C TYR A 778 36.16 27.14 5.13
N HIS A 779 35.13 26.50 4.59
CA HIS A 779 33.77 27.03 4.67
C HIS A 779 33.16 26.54 5.98
N VAL A 780 32.63 27.44 6.80
CA VAL A 780 31.93 27.07 8.04
C VAL A 780 30.54 27.68 8.02
N ALA A 781 29.54 26.88 8.38
CA ALA A 781 28.16 27.33 8.48
C ALA A 781 27.50 26.80 9.75
N CYS A 782 26.70 27.66 10.39
CA CYS A 782 25.91 27.32 11.56
C CYS A 782 24.44 27.59 11.29
N VAL A 783 23.64 26.53 11.34
CA VAL A 783 22.20 26.56 11.10
C VAL A 783 21.49 26.36 12.42
N TYR A 784 20.57 27.26 12.76
CA TYR A 784 19.64 27.09 13.88
C TYR A 784 18.21 27.05 13.38
N ASP A 785 17.51 25.95 13.69
CA ASP A 785 16.07 25.82 13.48
C ASP A 785 15.33 26.02 14.79
N TYR A 786 14.61 27.15 14.90
CA TYR A 786 13.84 27.52 16.08
C TYR A 786 12.73 26.53 16.41
N SER A 787 12.08 25.95 15.40
CA SER A 787 10.92 25.06 15.60
C SER A 787 11.33 23.75 16.28
N SER A 788 12.48 23.21 15.88
CA SER A 788 13.05 21.97 16.42
C SER A 788 14.09 22.20 17.52
N ARG A 789 14.53 23.45 17.74
CA ARG A 789 15.66 23.85 18.59
C ARG A 789 16.98 23.18 18.19
N THR A 790 17.16 22.94 16.90
CA THR A 790 18.33 22.22 16.39
C THR A 790 19.42 23.20 15.96
N GLN A 791 20.60 23.07 16.55
CA GLN A 791 21.86 23.69 16.15
C GLN A 791 22.66 22.70 15.30
N ILE A 792 23.05 23.10 14.08
CA ILE A 792 23.82 22.27 13.16
C ILE A 792 25.07 23.03 12.74
N ILE A 793 26.22 22.36 12.77
CA ILE A 793 27.49 22.88 12.25
C ILE A 793 27.84 22.13 10.98
N TYR A 794 28.21 22.87 9.93
CA TYR A 794 28.76 22.35 8.69
C TYR A 794 30.19 22.84 8.50
N ILE A 795 31.06 21.96 8.01
CA ILE A 795 32.43 22.28 7.61
C ILE A 795 32.61 21.81 6.17
N ASN A 796 33.02 22.72 5.29
CA ASN A 796 33.19 22.49 3.85
C ASN A 796 31.93 21.89 3.19
N GLY A 797 30.75 22.34 3.62
CA GLY A 797 29.47 21.91 3.06
C GLY A 797 28.93 20.61 3.65
N VAL A 798 29.71 19.91 4.47
CA VAL A 798 29.33 18.63 5.08
C VAL A 798 28.93 18.86 6.54
N GLN A 799 27.82 18.26 6.96
CA GLN A 799 27.37 18.32 8.35
C GLN A 799 28.39 17.63 9.26
N ASP A 800 28.90 18.36 10.25
CA ASP A 800 29.83 17.85 11.25
C ASP A 800 29.10 17.38 12.52
N ILE A 801 28.16 18.19 13.04
CA ILE A 801 27.37 17.85 14.21
C ILE A 801 25.96 18.45 14.13
N SER A 802 25.01 17.76 14.75
CA SER A 802 23.66 18.24 15.04
C SER A 802 23.39 18.10 16.53
N HIS A 803 22.97 19.18 17.17
CA HIS A 803 22.71 19.28 18.60
C HIS A 803 21.33 19.91 18.81
N THR A 804 20.58 19.44 19.80
CA THR A 804 19.30 20.06 20.19
C THR A 804 19.51 20.85 21.47
N SER A 805 19.32 22.18 21.41
CA SER A 805 19.46 23.04 22.59
C SER A 805 18.35 22.76 23.61
N ALA A 806 18.65 22.96 24.89
CA ALA A 806 17.72 22.73 25.98
C ALA A 806 16.61 23.80 25.97
N GLY A 807 16.98 25.05 25.68
CA GLY A 807 16.08 26.18 25.44
C GLY A 807 16.12 26.71 24.01
N PRO A 808 15.14 27.53 23.60
CA PRO A 808 15.25 28.30 22.37
C PRO A 808 16.21 29.48 22.55
N TYR A 809 16.92 29.90 21.49
CA TYR A 809 17.68 31.17 21.53
C TYR A 809 16.78 32.37 21.83
N LEU A 810 17.19 33.20 22.80
CA LEU A 810 16.44 34.34 23.35
C LEU A 810 17.10 35.70 23.09
N GLY A 811 18.35 35.74 22.60
CA GLY A 811 19.07 36.99 22.35
C GLY A 811 18.35 37.90 21.34
N ALA A 812 17.98 39.09 21.78
CA ALA A 812 17.17 40.05 21.03
C ALA A 812 17.91 41.36 20.71
N SER A 813 19.09 41.57 21.28
CA SER A 813 19.87 42.80 21.17
C SER A 813 21.39 42.55 21.20
N GLY A 814 22.18 43.62 21.20
CA GLY A 814 23.64 43.55 21.22
C GLY A 814 24.30 43.78 19.86
N SER A 815 25.46 44.44 19.86
CA SER A 815 26.21 44.68 18.63
C SER A 815 26.76 43.38 18.05
N ILE A 816 26.85 43.33 16.72
CA ILE A 816 27.39 42.19 15.99
C ILE A 816 28.87 42.46 15.72
N TYR A 817 29.69 41.43 15.86
CA TYR A 817 31.12 41.49 15.56
C TYR A 817 31.47 40.44 14.51
N ILE A 818 32.34 40.80 13.56
CA ILE A 818 32.99 39.85 12.64
C ILE A 818 34.49 39.81 12.97
N GLY A 819 35.02 38.60 13.12
CA GLY A 819 36.38 38.32 13.56
C GLY A 819 36.67 38.64 15.02
N ASN A 820 35.62 38.77 15.82
CA ASN A 820 35.71 38.87 17.28
C ASN A 820 34.44 38.35 17.93
N TYR A 821 34.55 38.06 19.21
CA TYR A 821 33.44 37.99 20.13
C TYR A 821 33.77 38.85 21.36
N TYR A 822 32.79 39.61 21.85
CA TYR A 822 32.94 40.49 22.99
C TYR A 822 31.72 40.46 23.90
N ASP A 823 31.92 40.08 25.17
CA ASP A 823 30.87 39.96 26.20
C ASP A 823 30.90 41.09 27.25
N GLY A 824 31.62 42.18 26.97
CA GLY A 824 31.89 43.24 27.95
C GLY A 824 33.17 43.04 28.77
N SER A 825 33.72 41.82 28.84
CA SER A 825 34.90 41.48 29.63
C SER A 825 35.99 40.77 28.82
N ASN A 826 35.60 39.80 28.00
CA ASN A 826 36.44 38.94 27.19
C ASN A 826 36.42 39.37 25.74
N ASN A 827 37.57 39.22 25.06
CA ASN A 827 37.67 39.43 23.62
C ASN A 827 38.33 38.21 22.96
N TYR A 828 37.57 37.50 22.12
CA TYR A 828 38.07 36.36 21.36
C TYR A 828 38.39 36.81 19.95
N ARG A 829 39.51 37.51 19.76
CA ARG A 829 39.87 38.05 18.44
C ARG A 829 40.43 36.96 17.53
N PHE A 830 39.93 36.93 16.30
CA PHE A 830 40.41 36.04 15.26
C PHE A 830 41.79 36.45 14.76
N ASP A 831 42.56 35.48 14.26
CA ASP A 831 43.87 35.68 13.64
C ASP A 831 43.90 34.94 12.32
N GLY A 832 43.77 35.66 11.20
CA GLY A 832 43.63 35.06 9.89
C GLY A 832 42.84 35.88 8.89
N TYR A 833 42.27 35.19 7.90
CA TYR A 833 41.44 35.78 6.85
C TYR A 833 39.97 35.35 6.97
N ILE A 834 39.04 36.27 6.72
CA ILE A 834 37.59 36.02 6.64
C ILE A 834 37.09 36.56 5.30
N ASP A 835 36.18 35.82 4.66
CA ASP A 835 35.64 36.18 3.36
C ASP A 835 34.17 35.73 3.25
N GLN A 836 33.38 36.42 2.41
CA GLN A 836 31.99 36.08 2.07
C GLN A 836 31.10 35.76 3.28
N VAL A 837 31.01 36.68 4.26
CA VAL A 837 30.17 36.44 5.45
C VAL A 837 28.70 36.65 5.08
N THR A 838 27.87 35.65 5.34
CA THR A 838 26.46 35.66 4.94
C THR A 838 25.56 35.30 6.11
N LEU A 839 24.46 36.05 6.26
CA LEU A 839 23.43 35.81 7.26
C LEU A 839 22.08 35.59 6.59
N TYR A 840 21.40 34.52 6.99
CA TYR A 840 20.02 34.19 6.60
C TYR A 840 19.10 34.21 7.82
N MET A 841 17.85 34.61 7.62
CA MET A 841 16.81 34.59 8.66
C MET A 841 15.90 33.35 8.53
N ASN A 842 16.49 32.24 8.08
CA ASN A 842 15.88 30.92 8.02
C ASN A 842 16.95 29.84 8.25
N ALA A 843 16.50 28.64 8.61
CA ALA A 843 17.36 27.46 8.60
C ALA A 843 17.60 27.01 7.15
N ARG A 844 18.86 27.00 6.70
CA ARG A 844 19.25 26.59 5.35
C ARG A 844 19.34 25.06 5.24
N SER A 845 19.06 24.52 4.06
CA SER A 845 19.14 23.08 3.83
C SER A 845 20.59 22.62 3.65
N ALA A 846 20.89 21.34 3.91
CA ALA A 846 22.23 20.79 3.69
C ALA A 846 22.70 20.94 2.23
N SER A 847 21.79 20.86 1.25
CA SER A 847 22.12 21.08 -0.17
C SER A 847 22.50 22.53 -0.48
N ASP A 848 21.84 23.50 0.17
CA ASP A 848 22.18 24.91 0.00
C ASP A 848 23.59 25.18 0.54
N ILE A 849 23.86 24.73 1.77
CA ILE A 849 25.17 24.89 2.42
C ILE A 849 26.28 24.20 1.62
N LEU A 850 26.00 23.01 1.08
CA LEU A 850 26.95 22.31 0.22
C LEU A 850 27.21 23.08 -1.08
N SER A 851 26.17 23.65 -1.70
CA SER A 851 26.32 24.48 -2.89
C SER A 851 27.22 25.69 -2.63
N ASP A 852 27.00 26.39 -1.52
CA ASP A 852 27.77 27.58 -1.14
C ASP A 852 29.23 27.23 -0.79
N ALA A 853 29.45 26.06 -0.17
CA ALA A 853 30.79 25.55 0.17
C ALA A 853 31.58 24.97 -1.02
N THR A 854 30.92 24.57 -2.10
CA THR A 854 31.53 23.87 -3.25
C THR A 854 31.70 24.75 -4.49
N LEU A 855 31.54 26.08 -4.34
CA LEU A 855 31.65 27.05 -5.43
C LEU A 855 32.91 26.83 -6.29
N THR A 856 32.73 26.16 -7.43
CA THR A 856 33.81 25.76 -8.35
C THR A 856 34.23 26.89 -9.30
N THR A 857 33.27 27.71 -9.75
CA THR A 857 33.48 28.85 -10.66
C THR A 857 32.45 29.94 -10.37
N TRP A 858 32.81 31.21 -10.52
CA TRP A 858 31.92 32.36 -10.46
C TRP A 858 32.22 33.31 -11.61
N HIS A 859 31.32 33.42 -12.58
CA HIS A 859 31.46 34.38 -13.67
C HIS A 859 30.56 35.59 -13.44
N SER A 860 31.14 36.74 -13.11
CA SER A 860 30.42 38.01 -13.06
C SER A 860 30.51 38.73 -14.40
N PHE A 861 29.37 39.14 -14.95
CA PHE A 861 29.30 39.85 -16.22
C PHE A 861 29.31 41.37 -16.06
N ASP A 862 29.53 41.88 -14.85
CA ASP A 862 29.50 43.31 -14.53
C ASP A 862 30.82 44.05 -14.74
N TYR A 863 31.92 43.30 -14.83
CA TYR A 863 33.27 43.84 -14.92
C TYR A 863 34.10 43.20 -16.04
N GLU A 864 34.17 41.86 -16.10
CA GLU A 864 34.87 41.13 -17.18
C GLU A 864 34.09 39.89 -17.62
N ILE A 865 33.56 39.93 -18.85
CA ILE A 865 32.68 38.88 -19.37
C ILE A 865 33.30 37.48 -19.40
N THR A 866 34.61 37.35 -19.54
CA THR A 866 35.31 36.06 -19.74
C THR A 866 35.96 35.54 -18.46
N TYR A 867 35.89 36.29 -17.37
CA TYR A 867 36.68 36.00 -16.20
C TYR A 867 35.92 35.12 -15.21
N ASP A 868 36.56 34.04 -14.76
CA ASP A 868 36.10 33.25 -13.62
C ASP A 868 36.64 33.89 -12.34
N SER A 869 35.78 34.65 -11.69
CA SER A 869 35.97 35.19 -10.35
C SER A 869 35.98 34.11 -9.27
N GLY A 870 35.73 32.84 -9.58
CA GLY A 870 35.85 31.69 -8.68
C GLY A 870 37.28 31.11 -8.56
N PRO A 871 37.49 30.15 -7.64
CA PRO A 871 38.82 29.72 -7.22
C PRO A 871 39.62 28.95 -8.29
N LEU A 872 38.95 28.38 -9.30
CA LEU A 872 39.59 27.55 -10.32
C LEU A 872 40.05 28.30 -11.58
N LYS A 873 39.70 29.59 -11.71
CA LYS A 873 40.10 30.44 -12.85
C LYS A 873 39.81 29.82 -14.21
N LEU A 874 38.65 29.17 -14.33
CA LEU A 874 38.18 28.58 -15.58
C LEU A 874 37.63 29.67 -16.50
N LEU A 875 38.52 30.43 -17.15
CA LEU A 875 38.13 31.53 -18.04
C LEU A 875 37.09 31.07 -19.08
N GLY A 876 36.01 31.84 -19.18
CA GLY A 876 34.99 31.67 -20.19
C GLY A 876 35.43 32.24 -21.53
N THR A 877 34.90 31.68 -22.61
CA THR A 877 35.04 32.24 -23.97
C THR A 877 33.68 32.71 -24.42
N ALA A 878 33.55 34.01 -24.70
CA ALA A 878 32.34 34.62 -25.22
C ALA A 878 32.51 34.85 -26.73
N VAL A 879 31.67 34.22 -27.56
CA VAL A 879 31.68 34.41 -29.03
C VAL A 879 30.38 35.04 -29.44
N SER A 880 30.47 36.16 -30.18
CA SER A 880 29.30 36.94 -30.62
C SER A 880 28.38 37.29 -29.44
N VAL A 881 28.96 37.70 -28.32
CA VAL A 881 28.22 38.13 -27.13
C VAL A 881 28.64 39.56 -26.80
N THR A 882 27.67 40.43 -26.51
CA THR A 882 27.88 41.80 -26.04
C THR A 882 27.30 41.97 -24.63
N LEU A 883 27.66 43.05 -23.94
CA LEU A 883 27.06 43.40 -22.65
C LEU A 883 25.76 44.19 -22.88
N ALA A 884 24.74 43.89 -22.09
CA ALA A 884 23.47 44.62 -22.02
C ALA A 884 23.04 44.82 -20.57
N ALA A 885 22.00 45.61 -20.33
CA ALA A 885 21.44 45.75 -18.98
C ALA A 885 20.83 44.41 -18.52
N GLY A 886 21.27 43.94 -17.36
CA GLY A 886 20.81 42.70 -16.72
C GLY A 886 19.74 42.95 -15.65
N LYS A 887 19.21 41.86 -15.07
CA LYS A 887 18.33 41.91 -13.89
C LYS A 887 19.03 42.61 -12.70
N VAL A 888 20.34 42.44 -12.59
CA VAL A 888 21.23 43.20 -11.71
C VAL A 888 22.38 43.70 -12.60
N SER A 889 22.55 45.02 -12.71
CA SER A 889 23.64 45.65 -13.47
C SER A 889 23.77 45.17 -14.94
N GLN A 890 24.71 44.30 -15.30
CA GLN A 890 25.00 43.88 -16.67
C GLN A 890 24.68 42.38 -16.90
N ALA A 891 24.35 42.04 -18.16
CA ALA A 891 24.10 40.68 -18.62
C ALA A 891 24.72 40.45 -20.00
N LEU A 892 24.87 39.17 -20.37
CA LEU A 892 25.31 38.75 -21.70
C LEU A 892 24.15 38.80 -22.70
N GLN A 893 24.32 39.58 -23.77
CA GLN A 893 23.45 39.61 -24.94
C GLN A 893 24.07 38.80 -26.07
N PHE A 894 23.38 37.74 -26.49
CA PHE A 894 23.81 36.86 -27.57
C PHE A 894 23.39 37.47 -28.91
N SER A 895 24.34 37.95 -29.71
CA SER A 895 24.07 38.76 -30.90
C SER A 895 23.83 37.96 -32.20
N SER A 896 23.85 36.63 -32.16
CA SER A 896 23.68 35.74 -33.31
C SER A 896 23.26 34.32 -32.92
N SER A 897 22.79 33.52 -33.88
CA SER A 897 22.53 32.08 -33.69
C SER A 897 23.81 31.25 -33.45
N SER A 898 24.98 31.83 -33.71
CA SER A 898 26.29 31.24 -33.40
C SER A 898 26.88 31.71 -32.07
N SER A 899 26.13 32.51 -31.31
CA SER A 899 26.63 33.10 -30.09
C SER A 899 26.69 32.08 -28.96
N TYR A 900 27.79 32.04 -28.22
CA TYR A 900 27.92 31.17 -27.06
C TYR A 900 28.83 31.76 -26.00
N TYR A 901 28.61 31.32 -24.76
CA TYR A 901 29.52 31.51 -23.65
C TYR A 901 29.96 30.13 -23.17
N GLN A 902 31.25 29.82 -23.24
CA GLN A 902 31.76 28.49 -22.93
C GLN A 902 32.86 28.56 -21.89
N VAL A 903 32.69 27.81 -20.79
CA VAL A 903 33.73 27.56 -19.79
C VAL A 903 34.33 26.18 -20.10
N ARG A 904 35.64 26.11 -20.40
CA ARG A 904 36.32 24.82 -20.64
C ARG A 904 37.25 24.49 -19.48
N HIS A 905 37.05 23.31 -18.90
CA HIS A 905 38.01 22.71 -17.97
C HIS A 905 39.29 22.34 -18.73
N ARG A 906 40.48 22.75 -18.27
CA ARG A 906 41.77 22.27 -18.80
C ARG A 906 42.03 20.83 -18.33
N LEU A 907 41.25 19.88 -18.84
CA LEU A 907 41.63 18.47 -18.94
C LEU A 907 41.28 17.96 -20.34
N SER A 908 41.97 18.51 -21.33
CA SER A 908 42.25 17.88 -22.63
C SER A 908 43.45 18.56 -23.26
#